data_AF-A0A5C7X023-F1
#
_entry.id   AF-A0A5C7X023-F1
#
_cell.length_a   1.000
_cell.length_b   1.000
_cell.length_c   1.000
_cell.angle_alpha   90.00
_cell.angle_beta   90.00
_cell.angle_gamma   90.00
#
_symmetry.space_group_name_H-M   'P 1'
#
loop_
_entity.id
_entity.type
_entity.pdbx_description
1 polymer ?
#
loop_
_entity_poly.entity_id
_entity_poly.type
_entity_poly.pdbx_seq_one_letter_code
_entity_poly.pdbx_strand_id
1 'polypeptide(L)'
;MTTSGATAEPTTLVVVGAAAGMGRWLVDHLLLSRPWDRAVLADADIAALRLSSSTLDNGTTPIVMTHPGEASANLSHPGTAVLIAVPRDAVGGVLDWLVPLLAHDAVIGVVTANQSAGIDALARRWPSSQVFGLHPLFDVSARSAEGQTLLVVGLNRPPATPWLTDLIAEAGAISDSGSATDHDAIMRYVQTLTHQTLVSFADAVTSSGLDLQNVWEARTPVFEGLFGLSTRVLAEHQQATVADIQLSTGGTEAADELTAAVARWQQTVASGSQARVERELSSIRDRFSGALFDTVQATAVSAVAAAQSKRADLSRHRRLGSLVGIRPVARPAALRVGTIVDVTPVSVTLRELMVGKQGSATLLEGPGQRNAAKVGMNGTPSDTTFGLGHVDVVTGTELSEALDEWLAFIRRDVRFLVPESVAGAGVLTIVAAHPGVRGADVVSEVVRTGQRAVNIRVHVRADHDVDDTVEELRNRVQRTYRWPTGLSLAAPDTTRVHFLGPAGTFSETAARQAATSIDAGTSASIELVAHESFGAVLGGIAGSALGVVPISSSASGLVTRAVSALLTHPGPLASGGVVDVAVRIDAYIGADLQLSDLRGARVLSHPQALGQCQAFIRRWQLEAVPCSSTTEALRVVAANPDGAVALAGADSPIGQSLKVAEREVDDLSGSITRFLILGDAGAFGDLGGGWDPTLRSLWVADSLTAVLPMLRAGAPAFDELLTDSDGGCLWVTSRIADPAVVASLPAGVRHLGRAPWSPRTPVVRVEVDIPG
;
A
#
# COMPACT_ATOMS: atom_id res chain seq x y z
N MET A 1 7.77 47.02 -43.48
CA MET A 1 8.13 45.74 -42.85
C MET A 1 9.31 45.99 -41.92
N THR A 2 9.03 46.26 -40.66
CA THR A 2 10.03 46.37 -39.59
C THR A 2 10.32 44.97 -39.09
N THR A 3 11.48 44.41 -39.44
CA THR A 3 11.98 43.17 -38.85
C THR A 3 12.22 43.41 -37.36
N SER A 4 11.37 42.85 -36.50
CA SER A 4 11.66 42.68 -35.08
C SER A 4 12.89 41.78 -34.98
N GLY A 5 14.03 42.35 -34.60
CA GLY A 5 15.22 41.59 -34.30
C GLY A 5 14.93 40.69 -33.10
N ALA A 6 14.73 39.39 -33.35
CA ALA A 6 14.84 38.40 -32.30
C ALA A 6 16.27 38.47 -31.77
N THR A 7 16.44 38.87 -30.51
CA THR A 7 17.73 38.78 -29.82
C THR A 7 18.13 37.31 -29.79
N ALA A 8 19.28 36.98 -30.38
CA ALA A 8 19.81 35.62 -30.32
C ALA A 8 19.93 35.16 -28.86
N GLU A 9 19.60 33.90 -28.60
CA GLU A 9 19.72 33.35 -27.25
C GLU A 9 21.19 33.35 -26.78
N PRO A 10 21.46 33.74 -25.53
CA PRO A 10 22.81 33.71 -25.01
C PRO A 10 23.29 32.27 -24.81
N THR A 11 24.51 31.97 -25.28
CA THR A 11 25.13 30.64 -25.17
C THR A 11 26.26 30.60 -24.14
N THR A 12 26.73 31.77 -23.68
CA THR A 12 27.74 31.89 -22.62
C THR A 12 27.12 32.56 -21.38
N LEU A 13 27.36 31.97 -20.20
CA LEU A 13 26.91 32.51 -18.91
C LEU A 13 28.09 33.07 -18.11
N VAL A 14 27.90 34.22 -17.48
CA VAL A 14 28.84 34.79 -16.50
C VAL A 14 28.08 35.12 -15.23
N VAL A 15 28.51 34.60 -14.08
CA VAL A 15 27.91 34.92 -12.77
C VAL A 15 28.97 35.47 -11.84
N VAL A 16 28.74 36.68 -11.32
CA VAL A 16 29.63 37.32 -10.33
C VAL A 16 28.95 37.32 -8.96
N GLY A 17 29.66 36.89 -7.93
CA GLY A 17 29.10 36.58 -6.61
C GLY A 17 28.61 35.13 -6.52
N ALA A 18 29.32 34.20 -7.16
CA ALA A 18 28.88 32.81 -7.33
C ALA A 18 29.29 31.87 -6.19
N ALA A 19 30.10 32.31 -5.21
CA ALA A 19 30.61 31.42 -4.16
C ALA A 19 29.59 31.16 -3.04
N ALA A 20 28.69 32.11 -2.77
CA ALA A 20 27.72 32.03 -1.68
C ALA A 20 26.43 32.81 -1.99
N GLY A 21 25.47 32.75 -1.06
CA GLY A 21 24.26 33.55 -1.11
C GLY A 21 23.38 33.24 -2.34
N MET A 22 22.66 34.27 -2.81
CA MET A 22 21.72 34.12 -3.91
C MET A 22 22.39 33.85 -5.26
N GLY A 23 23.60 34.38 -5.50
CA GLY A 23 24.34 34.10 -6.72
C GLY A 23 24.68 32.62 -6.84
N ARG A 24 25.17 32.02 -5.75
CA ARG A 24 25.40 30.57 -5.69
C ARG A 24 24.11 29.76 -5.85
N TRP A 25 23.05 30.14 -5.14
CA TRP A 25 21.76 29.46 -5.21
C TRP A 25 21.22 29.43 -6.64
N LEU A 26 21.28 30.56 -7.35
CA LEU A 26 20.83 30.65 -8.73
C LEU A 26 21.65 29.75 -9.65
N VAL A 27 22.97 29.64 -9.45
CA VAL A 27 23.82 28.71 -10.21
C VAL A 27 23.38 27.26 -9.99
N ASP A 28 23.21 26.84 -8.74
CA ASP A 28 22.92 25.44 -8.38
C ASP A 28 21.51 25.00 -8.81
N HIS A 29 20.52 25.89 -8.75
CA HIS A 29 19.10 25.52 -8.86
C HIS A 29 18.38 26.06 -10.09
N LEU A 30 18.99 26.97 -10.85
CA LEU A 30 18.33 27.61 -11.99
C LEU A 30 19.24 27.74 -13.21
N LEU A 31 20.36 28.46 -13.09
CA LEU A 31 21.13 28.91 -14.24
C LEU A 31 21.80 27.75 -14.99
N LEU A 32 22.23 26.70 -14.30
CA LEU A 32 22.86 25.51 -14.91
C LEU A 32 21.88 24.36 -15.16
N SER A 33 20.56 24.59 -15.09
CA SER A 33 19.55 23.58 -15.45
C SER A 33 19.55 23.24 -16.94
N ARG A 34 20.03 24.18 -17.78
CA ARG A 34 20.25 23.99 -19.22
C ARG A 34 21.74 23.96 -19.57
N PRO A 35 22.14 23.32 -20.69
CA PRO A 35 23.52 23.35 -21.15
C PRO A 35 23.91 24.74 -21.68
N TRP A 36 25.14 25.16 -21.39
CA TRP A 36 25.78 26.34 -21.96
C TRP A 36 27.06 25.95 -22.68
N ASP A 37 27.45 26.70 -23.71
CA ASP A 37 28.75 26.50 -24.38
C ASP A 37 29.90 26.69 -23.38
N ARG A 38 29.69 27.63 -22.44
CA ARG A 38 30.62 27.95 -21.36
C ARG A 38 29.91 28.71 -20.25
N ALA A 39 30.29 28.44 -19.01
CA ALA A 39 29.94 29.25 -17.84
C ALA A 39 31.20 29.80 -17.17
N VAL A 40 31.18 31.08 -16.78
CA VAL A 40 32.24 31.71 -15.98
C VAL A 40 31.67 32.13 -14.64
N LEU A 41 32.20 31.54 -13.56
CA LEU A 41 31.81 31.86 -12.19
C LEU A 41 32.91 32.71 -11.56
N ALA A 42 32.56 33.90 -11.07
CA ALA A 42 33.50 34.83 -10.47
C ALA A 42 33.13 35.15 -9.03
N ASP A 43 34.12 35.14 -8.14
CA ASP A 43 33.95 35.55 -6.74
C ASP A 43 35.27 36.03 -6.15
N ALA A 44 35.20 36.96 -5.19
CA ALA A 44 36.37 37.41 -4.44
C ALA A 44 36.90 36.28 -3.54
N ASP A 45 36.01 35.42 -3.02
CA ASP A 45 36.40 34.21 -2.30
C ASP A 45 36.54 33.01 -3.27
N ILE A 46 37.65 33.00 -4.00
CA ILE A 46 37.96 31.93 -4.96
C ILE A 46 38.09 30.55 -4.28
N ALA A 47 38.46 30.52 -2.99
CA ALA A 47 38.61 29.28 -2.24
C ALA A 47 37.24 28.65 -1.95
N ALA A 48 36.27 29.45 -1.49
CA ALA A 48 34.89 29.02 -1.31
C ALA A 48 34.24 28.56 -2.63
N LEU A 49 34.50 29.29 -3.73
CA LEU A 49 34.01 28.93 -5.06
C LEU A 49 34.55 27.55 -5.52
N ARG A 50 35.83 27.27 -5.27
CA ARG A 50 36.44 25.97 -5.62
C ARG A 50 35.96 24.82 -4.75
N LEU A 51 35.80 25.03 -3.43
CA LEU A 51 35.32 24.00 -2.50
C LEU A 51 33.93 23.50 -2.86
N SER A 52 33.09 24.42 -3.34
CA SER A 52 31.72 24.17 -3.74
C SER A 52 31.57 23.68 -5.18
N SER A 53 32.68 23.46 -5.92
CA SER A 53 32.65 22.97 -7.31
C SER A 53 32.39 21.47 -7.47
N SER A 54 32.65 20.66 -6.43
CA SER A 54 32.43 19.21 -6.47
C SER A 54 30.96 18.80 -6.67
N THR A 55 30.02 19.72 -6.44
CA THR A 55 28.58 19.54 -6.65
C THR A 55 28.06 20.11 -7.98
N LEU A 56 28.90 20.85 -8.73
CA LEU A 56 28.52 21.53 -9.98
C LEU A 56 28.79 20.71 -11.25
N ASP A 57 29.42 19.54 -11.12
CA ASP A 57 29.83 18.72 -12.25
C ASP A 57 28.64 17.92 -12.82
N ASN A 58 27.90 18.55 -13.73
CA ASN A 58 26.82 17.91 -14.50
C ASN A 58 27.30 17.35 -15.86
N GLY A 59 28.59 17.48 -16.18
CA GLY A 59 29.22 16.94 -17.39
C GLY A 59 28.85 17.60 -18.72
N THR A 60 27.98 18.62 -18.74
CA THR A 60 27.45 19.21 -19.99
C THR A 60 27.89 20.65 -20.26
N THR A 61 28.19 21.45 -19.23
CA THR A 61 28.62 22.85 -19.37
C THR A 61 30.06 23.05 -18.91
N PRO A 62 31.00 23.51 -19.75
CA PRO A 62 32.36 23.86 -19.32
C PRO A 62 32.37 25.05 -18.35
N ILE A 63 32.82 24.85 -17.10
CA ILE A 63 32.86 25.89 -16.06
C ILE A 63 34.28 26.44 -15.87
N VAL A 64 34.42 27.77 -15.92
CA VAL A 64 35.65 28.51 -15.59
C VAL A 64 35.43 29.31 -14.31
N MET A 65 36.31 29.14 -13.33
CA MET A 65 36.26 29.90 -12.06
C MET A 65 37.36 30.97 -12.06
N THR A 66 37.02 32.21 -11.69
CA THR A 66 37.97 33.36 -11.73
C THR A 66 37.75 34.33 -10.56
N HIS A 67 38.78 35.10 -10.22
CA HIS A 67 38.63 36.22 -9.28
C HIS A 67 38.24 37.51 -10.06
N PRO A 68 37.30 38.34 -9.56
CA PRO A 68 37.01 39.66 -10.14
C PRO A 68 38.27 40.53 -10.17
N GLY A 69 38.62 41.09 -11.34
CA GLY A 69 39.84 41.86 -11.55
C GLY A 69 40.97 41.10 -12.27
N GLU A 70 40.87 39.78 -12.44
CA GLU A 70 41.82 39.01 -13.23
C GLU A 70 41.51 39.12 -14.74
N ALA A 71 42.51 39.44 -15.55
CA ALA A 71 42.38 39.61 -17.00
C ALA A 71 42.26 38.27 -17.78
N SER A 72 42.50 37.14 -17.11
CA SER A 72 42.56 35.80 -17.72
C SER A 72 41.19 35.17 -18.00
N ALA A 73 40.09 35.83 -17.67
CA ALA A 73 38.75 35.24 -17.78
C ALA A 73 38.23 35.11 -19.24
N ASN A 74 38.80 35.87 -20.20
CA ASN A 74 38.34 35.96 -21.61
C ASN A 74 36.80 35.97 -21.73
N LEU A 75 36.19 37.10 -21.36
CA LEU A 75 34.75 37.31 -21.29
C LEU A 75 34.13 37.87 -22.59
N SER A 76 34.96 38.11 -23.61
CA SER A 76 34.54 38.69 -24.89
C SER A 76 34.02 37.62 -25.85
N HIS A 77 32.92 36.96 -25.46
CA HIS A 77 32.20 36.00 -26.31
C HIS A 77 30.86 36.59 -26.78
N PRO A 78 30.49 36.45 -28.07
CA PRO A 78 29.14 36.81 -28.55
C PRO A 78 28.07 36.03 -27.80
N GLY A 79 26.89 36.63 -27.59
CA GLY A 79 25.79 35.96 -26.88
C GLY A 79 26.10 35.69 -25.41
N THR A 80 26.76 36.60 -24.71
CA THR A 80 27.04 36.47 -23.27
C THR A 80 25.90 37.03 -22.42
N ALA A 81 25.37 36.21 -21.51
CA ALA A 81 24.51 36.64 -20.42
C ALA A 81 25.32 36.79 -19.13
N VAL A 82 25.26 37.96 -18.50
CA VAL A 82 25.97 38.27 -17.25
C VAL A 82 24.95 38.46 -16.14
N LEU A 83 25.19 37.86 -14.97
CA LEU A 83 24.41 38.09 -13.76
C LEU A 83 25.32 38.51 -12.62
N ILE A 84 25.02 39.67 -12.02
CA ILE A 84 25.78 40.26 -10.93
C ILE A 84 24.98 40.09 -9.63
N ALA A 85 25.45 39.22 -8.74
CA ALA A 85 24.83 38.90 -7.46
C ALA A 85 25.79 39.18 -6.30
N VAL A 86 26.25 40.42 -6.19
CA VAL A 86 27.20 40.89 -5.18
C VAL A 86 26.56 41.94 -4.26
N PRO A 87 27.13 42.21 -3.08
CA PRO A 87 26.70 43.32 -2.24
C PRO A 87 26.65 44.66 -2.99
N ARG A 88 25.71 45.52 -2.62
CA ARG A 88 25.39 46.77 -3.30
C ARG A 88 26.61 47.67 -3.53
N ASP A 89 27.49 47.76 -2.54
CA ASP A 89 28.72 48.56 -2.56
C ASP A 89 29.80 47.99 -3.51
N ALA A 90 29.76 46.68 -3.78
CA ALA A 90 30.68 46.02 -4.71
C ALA A 90 30.26 46.15 -6.19
N VAL A 91 28.97 46.43 -6.49
CA VAL A 91 28.45 46.48 -7.87
C VAL A 91 29.27 47.44 -8.76
N GLY A 92 29.62 48.62 -8.26
CA GLY A 92 30.40 49.61 -9.02
C GLY A 92 31.77 49.08 -9.46
N GLY A 93 32.53 48.52 -8.52
CA GLY A 93 33.87 47.96 -8.80
C GLY A 93 33.80 46.73 -9.72
N VAL A 94 32.78 45.90 -9.57
CA VAL A 94 32.53 44.77 -10.47
C VAL A 94 32.26 45.24 -11.90
N LEU A 95 31.47 46.31 -12.07
CA LEU A 95 31.19 46.85 -13.41
C LEU A 95 32.41 47.47 -14.06
N ASP A 96 33.24 48.19 -13.30
CA ASP A 96 34.47 48.79 -13.82
C ASP A 96 35.45 47.72 -14.32
N TRP A 97 35.42 46.50 -13.76
CA TRP A 97 36.16 45.34 -14.26
C TRP A 97 35.48 44.61 -15.43
N LEU A 98 34.18 44.34 -15.34
CA LEU A 98 33.45 43.53 -16.32
C LEU A 98 33.26 44.23 -17.66
N VAL A 99 32.78 45.48 -17.64
CA VAL A 99 32.32 46.19 -18.84
C VAL A 99 33.39 46.25 -19.94
N PRO A 100 34.68 46.53 -19.65
CA PRO A 100 35.73 46.52 -20.68
C PRO A 100 36.01 45.15 -21.32
N LEU A 101 35.55 44.05 -20.72
CA LEU A 101 35.85 42.68 -21.14
C LEU A 101 34.71 42.00 -21.91
N LEU A 102 33.53 42.63 -21.97
CA LEU A 102 32.32 42.05 -22.58
C LEU A 102 32.18 42.44 -24.05
N ALA A 103 31.58 41.54 -24.84
CA ALA A 103 31.15 41.85 -26.19
C ALA A 103 29.95 42.83 -26.16
N HIS A 104 29.83 43.69 -27.18
CA HIS A 104 28.78 44.73 -27.24
C HIS A 104 27.34 44.20 -27.27
N ASP A 105 27.13 42.92 -27.59
CA ASP A 105 25.84 42.26 -27.61
C ASP A 105 25.45 41.63 -26.26
N ALA A 106 26.33 41.67 -25.26
CA ALA A 106 26.09 41.07 -23.95
C ALA A 106 24.87 41.68 -23.24
N VAL A 107 24.14 40.83 -22.52
CA VAL A 107 22.99 41.21 -21.68
C VAL A 107 23.40 41.09 -20.22
N ILE A 108 23.17 42.14 -19.42
CA ILE A 108 23.67 42.25 -18.04
C ILE A 108 22.51 42.39 -17.05
N GLY A 109 22.40 41.42 -16.15
CA GLY A 109 21.45 41.39 -15.04
C GLY A 109 22.10 41.74 -13.71
N VAL A 110 21.36 42.38 -12.81
CA VAL A 110 21.74 42.55 -11.40
C VAL A 110 20.72 41.91 -10.46
N VAL A 111 21.20 41.19 -9.46
CA VAL A 111 20.40 40.64 -8.36
C VAL A 111 20.53 41.56 -7.16
N THR A 112 19.44 42.23 -6.80
CA THR A 112 19.42 43.29 -5.77
C THR A 112 18.02 43.46 -5.19
N ALA A 113 17.90 43.95 -3.96
CA ALA A 113 16.60 44.29 -3.39
C ALA A 113 16.00 45.57 -4.01
N ASN A 114 16.82 46.60 -4.25
CA ASN A 114 16.41 47.83 -4.94
C ASN A 114 16.75 47.72 -6.42
N GLN A 115 15.71 47.61 -7.25
CA GLN A 115 15.84 47.40 -8.69
C GLN A 115 16.15 48.70 -9.43
N SER A 116 15.58 49.84 -9.02
CA SER A 116 15.81 51.12 -9.71
C SER A 116 17.27 51.54 -9.65
N ALA A 117 17.87 51.54 -8.45
CA ALA A 117 19.26 51.93 -8.24
C ALA A 117 20.23 50.94 -8.89
N GLY A 118 19.93 49.64 -8.82
CA GLY A 118 20.75 48.60 -9.43
C GLY A 118 20.77 48.69 -10.95
N ILE A 119 19.59 48.74 -11.58
CA ILE A 119 19.46 48.82 -13.04
C ILE A 119 20.00 50.15 -13.56
N ASP A 120 19.78 51.27 -12.86
CA ASP A 120 20.33 52.58 -13.23
C ASP A 120 21.86 52.62 -13.15
N ALA A 121 22.46 51.94 -12.16
CA ALA A 121 23.92 51.79 -12.09
C ALA A 121 24.49 51.03 -13.29
N LEU A 122 23.78 50.02 -13.79
CA LEU A 122 24.12 49.32 -15.03
C LEU A 122 23.92 50.20 -16.26
N ALA A 123 22.75 50.83 -16.39
CA ALA A 123 22.35 51.62 -17.56
C ALA A 123 23.26 52.83 -17.81
N ARG A 124 23.95 53.35 -16.78
CA ARG A 124 24.98 54.38 -16.93
C ARG A 124 26.25 53.92 -17.66
N ARG A 125 26.55 52.62 -17.63
CA ARG A 125 27.78 52.01 -18.20
C ARG A 125 27.50 51.10 -19.39
N TRP A 126 26.26 50.63 -19.56
CA TRP A 126 25.85 49.69 -20.59
C TRP A 126 24.50 50.10 -21.20
N PRO A 127 24.21 49.80 -22.49
CA PRO A 127 22.96 50.18 -23.12
C PRO A 127 21.73 49.69 -22.34
N SER A 128 20.79 50.60 -22.09
CA SER A 128 19.62 50.34 -21.24
C SER A 128 18.68 49.24 -21.77
N SER A 129 18.73 48.92 -23.06
CA SER A 129 17.97 47.81 -23.66
C SER A 129 18.57 46.43 -23.39
N GLN A 130 19.81 46.37 -22.89
CA GLN A 130 20.55 45.15 -22.59
C GLN A 130 20.77 44.94 -21.09
N VAL A 131 20.11 45.72 -20.25
CA VAL A 131 20.19 45.58 -18.79
C VAL A 131 18.85 45.14 -18.24
N PHE A 132 18.90 44.29 -17.22
CA PHE A 132 17.73 43.88 -16.47
C PHE A 132 18.08 43.75 -15.00
N GLY A 133 17.06 43.67 -14.17
CA GLY A 133 17.19 43.32 -12.78
C GLY A 133 16.43 42.02 -12.51
N LEU A 134 16.93 41.25 -11.55
CA LEU A 134 16.34 39.98 -11.14
C LEU A 134 16.13 40.03 -9.62
N HIS A 135 14.91 39.72 -9.19
CA HIS A 135 14.59 39.62 -7.76
C HIS A 135 13.90 38.28 -7.46
N PRO A 136 14.64 37.32 -6.88
CA PRO A 136 14.05 36.14 -6.27
C PRO A 136 13.23 36.56 -5.03
N LEU A 137 11.92 36.28 -5.00
CA LEU A 137 11.04 36.65 -3.87
C LEU A 137 11.09 35.65 -2.71
N PHE A 138 12.26 35.06 -2.49
CA PHE A 138 12.54 34.03 -1.50
C PHE A 138 14.01 34.11 -1.06
N ASP A 139 14.35 33.42 0.02
CA ASP A 139 15.73 33.37 0.53
C ASP A 139 16.46 32.08 0.11
N VAL A 140 17.75 32.03 0.42
CA VAL A 140 18.64 30.90 0.07
C VAL A 140 18.29 29.57 0.78
N SER A 141 17.27 29.53 1.64
CA SER A 141 16.81 28.29 2.27
C SER A 141 15.91 27.45 1.36
N ALA A 142 15.41 28.01 0.26
CA ALA A 142 14.67 27.27 -0.76
C ALA A 142 15.53 26.13 -1.32
N ARG A 143 14.98 24.91 -1.41
CA ARG A 143 15.75 23.72 -1.84
C ARG A 143 15.74 23.49 -3.36
N SER A 144 14.83 24.15 -4.07
CA SER A 144 14.66 24.09 -5.52
C SER A 144 13.96 25.36 -6.02
N ALA A 145 13.98 25.57 -7.34
CA ALA A 145 13.27 26.67 -7.99
C ALA A 145 11.76 26.42 -8.13
N GLU A 146 11.31 25.16 -8.06
CA GLU A 146 9.91 24.79 -8.26
C GLU A 146 8.95 25.57 -7.35
N GLY A 147 7.95 26.19 -7.96
CA GLY A 147 6.94 26.99 -7.28
C GLY A 147 7.44 28.33 -6.70
N GLN A 148 8.73 28.65 -6.80
CA GLN A 148 9.29 29.91 -6.35
C GLN A 148 9.05 31.02 -7.38
N THR A 149 8.90 32.26 -6.91
CA THR A 149 8.68 33.42 -7.79
C THR A 149 9.96 34.23 -7.99
N LEU A 150 10.30 34.52 -9.24
CA LEU A 150 11.37 35.43 -9.63
C LEU A 150 10.80 36.58 -10.47
N LEU A 151 11.09 37.81 -10.07
CA LEU A 151 10.71 39.00 -10.83
C LEU A 151 11.84 39.41 -11.78
N VAL A 152 11.53 39.53 -13.06
CA VAL A 152 12.44 40.06 -14.09
C VAL A 152 12.05 41.50 -14.42
N VAL A 153 12.87 42.44 -14.00
CA VAL A 153 12.53 43.85 -13.91
C VAL A 153 13.34 44.66 -14.92
N GLY A 154 12.69 45.58 -15.61
CA GLY A 154 13.36 46.54 -16.49
C GLY A 154 13.16 47.96 -16.00
N LEU A 155 13.95 48.91 -16.49
CA LEU A 155 13.97 50.27 -15.93
C LEU A 155 12.59 50.94 -16.00
N ASN A 156 12.00 51.02 -17.20
CA ASN A 156 10.71 51.69 -17.43
C ASN A 156 9.62 50.74 -17.97
N ARG A 157 9.99 49.53 -18.39
CA ARG A 157 9.13 48.52 -18.98
C ARG A 157 9.77 47.14 -18.78
N PRO A 158 9.02 46.04 -18.91
CA PRO A 158 9.58 44.70 -18.90
C PRO A 158 10.77 44.56 -19.88
N PRO A 159 11.87 43.91 -19.47
CA PRO A 159 13.04 43.74 -20.32
C PRO A 159 12.77 42.66 -21.38
N ALA A 160 13.47 42.73 -22.52
CA ALA A 160 13.36 41.75 -23.59
C ALA A 160 14.30 40.56 -23.35
N THR A 161 13.98 39.72 -22.35
CA THR A 161 14.80 38.56 -21.94
C THR A 161 14.00 37.25 -21.96
N PRO A 162 13.43 36.84 -23.11
CA PRO A 162 12.62 35.62 -23.19
C PRO A 162 13.38 34.37 -22.73
N TRP A 163 14.67 34.27 -23.07
CA TRP A 163 15.55 33.17 -22.65
C TRP A 163 15.57 32.96 -21.12
N LEU A 164 15.44 34.02 -20.33
CA LEU A 164 15.46 33.95 -18.87
C LEU A 164 14.09 33.54 -18.33
N THR A 165 13.02 34.08 -18.90
CA THR A 165 11.64 33.69 -18.58
C THR A 165 11.42 32.20 -18.87
N ASP A 166 11.90 31.73 -20.03
CA ASP A 166 11.82 30.32 -20.43
C ASP A 166 12.64 29.45 -19.48
N LEU A 167 13.87 29.85 -19.13
CA LEU A 167 14.71 29.16 -18.16
C LEU A 167 14.05 29.04 -16.76
N ILE A 168 13.39 30.11 -16.30
CA ILE A 168 12.64 30.11 -15.03
C ILE A 168 11.47 29.13 -15.11
N ALA A 169 10.70 29.17 -16.20
CA ALA A 169 9.55 28.29 -16.39
C ALA A 169 9.97 26.80 -16.51
N GLU A 170 11.05 26.50 -17.23
CA GLU A 170 11.61 25.15 -17.37
C GLU A 170 12.08 24.58 -16.03
N ALA A 171 12.57 25.42 -15.13
CA ALA A 171 12.93 25.03 -13.77
C ALA A 171 11.72 24.89 -12.82
N GLY A 172 10.49 25.03 -13.34
CA GLY A 172 9.24 24.96 -12.57
C GLY A 172 8.97 26.19 -11.69
N ALA A 173 9.74 27.27 -11.86
CA ALA A 173 9.55 28.52 -11.16
C ALA A 173 8.53 29.42 -11.87
N ILE A 174 8.05 30.44 -11.16
CA ILE A 174 7.08 31.41 -11.64
C ILE A 174 7.84 32.69 -11.99
N SER A 175 7.77 33.09 -13.26
CA SER A 175 8.30 34.38 -13.73
C SER A 175 7.18 35.41 -13.76
N ASP A 176 7.47 36.60 -13.24
CA ASP A 176 6.66 37.81 -13.48
C ASP A 176 7.59 38.98 -13.86
N SER A 177 7.05 40.03 -14.49
CA SER A 177 7.86 41.13 -15.03
C SER A 177 7.21 42.49 -14.86
N GLY A 178 8.04 43.53 -14.72
CA GLY A 178 7.54 44.88 -14.44
C GLY A 178 8.58 45.98 -14.59
N SER A 179 8.22 47.17 -14.12
CA SER A 179 9.13 48.33 -14.04
C SER A 179 9.84 48.38 -12.69
N ALA A 180 11.06 48.94 -12.68
CA ALA A 180 11.85 49.08 -11.47
C ALA A 180 11.18 49.98 -10.42
N THR A 181 10.53 51.05 -10.88
CA THR A 181 9.81 52.00 -10.03
C THR A 181 8.63 51.35 -9.32
N ASP A 182 7.79 50.59 -10.06
CA ASP A 182 6.63 49.92 -9.48
C ASP A 182 7.07 48.80 -8.53
N HIS A 183 8.09 48.04 -8.93
CA HIS A 183 8.71 47.03 -8.09
C HIS A 183 9.14 47.59 -6.73
N ASP A 184 9.94 48.66 -6.73
CA ASP A 184 10.50 49.22 -5.48
C ASP A 184 9.41 49.82 -4.60
N ALA A 185 8.38 50.44 -5.21
CA ALA A 185 7.22 50.94 -4.48
C ALA A 185 6.44 49.80 -3.79
N ILE A 186 6.26 48.66 -4.46
CA ILE A 186 5.60 47.47 -3.89
C ILE A 186 6.48 46.84 -2.80
N MET A 187 7.78 46.68 -3.03
CA MET A 187 8.72 46.07 -2.08
C MET A 187 8.93 46.90 -0.80
N ARG A 188 8.66 48.21 -0.83
CA ARG A 188 8.56 49.00 0.40
C ARG A 188 7.53 48.40 1.37
N TYR A 189 6.37 47.98 0.86
CA TYR A 189 5.33 47.37 1.69
C TYR A 189 5.58 45.87 1.91
N VAL A 190 5.92 45.13 0.85
CA VAL A 190 6.06 43.66 0.90
C VAL A 190 7.26 43.21 1.73
N GLN A 191 8.41 43.88 1.62
CA GLN A 191 9.64 43.51 2.33
C GLN A 191 9.99 44.50 3.44
N THR A 192 10.12 45.78 3.11
CA THR A 192 10.73 46.76 4.03
C THR A 192 9.88 46.98 5.28
N LEU A 193 8.61 47.32 5.09
CA LEU A 193 7.63 47.53 6.16
C LEU A 193 7.33 46.23 6.92
N THR A 194 7.28 45.09 6.22
CA THR A 194 7.12 43.76 6.83
C THR A 194 8.26 43.46 7.79
N HIS A 195 9.52 43.62 7.36
CA HIS A 195 10.69 43.41 8.22
C HIS A 195 10.67 44.36 9.43
N GLN A 196 10.35 45.64 9.23
CA GLN A 196 10.23 46.59 10.34
C GLN A 196 9.14 46.20 11.34
N THR A 197 8.00 45.74 10.84
CA THR A 197 6.89 45.29 11.69
C THR A 197 7.29 44.08 12.52
N LEU A 198 7.94 43.08 11.90
CA LEU A 198 8.42 41.88 12.59
C LEU A 198 9.51 42.19 13.62
N VAL A 199 10.49 43.03 13.26
CA VAL A 199 11.56 43.45 14.17
C VAL A 199 11.00 44.23 15.35
N SER A 200 10.12 45.21 15.08
CA SER A 200 9.51 46.03 16.14
C SER A 200 8.60 45.22 17.05
N PHE A 201 7.86 44.25 16.48
CA PHE A 201 7.03 43.32 17.26
C PHE A 201 7.88 42.42 18.16
N ALA A 202 8.95 41.83 17.62
CA ALA A 202 9.85 40.99 18.40
C ALA A 202 10.58 41.79 19.48
N ASP A 203 11.04 43.00 19.18
CA ASP A 203 11.65 43.90 20.17
C ASP A 203 10.66 44.22 21.30
N ALA A 204 9.42 44.62 20.98
CA ALA A 204 8.40 44.90 21.99
C ALA A 204 8.09 43.68 22.90
N VAL A 205 8.04 42.48 22.33
CA VAL A 205 7.84 41.23 23.10
C VAL A 205 9.05 40.91 23.97
N THR A 206 10.25 40.94 23.40
CA THR A 206 11.50 40.57 24.09
C THR A 206 11.94 41.59 25.14
N SER A 207 11.57 42.85 24.95
CA SER A 207 11.80 43.96 25.89
C SER A 207 10.68 44.10 26.93
N SER A 208 9.68 43.22 26.96
CA SER A 208 8.54 43.29 27.90
C SER A 208 8.88 43.01 29.37
N GLY A 209 10.05 42.40 29.63
CA GLY A 209 10.46 41.93 30.95
C GLY A 209 9.81 40.62 31.41
N LEU A 210 8.97 40.01 30.56
CA LEU A 210 8.40 38.68 30.80
C LEU A 210 9.41 37.58 30.48
N ASP A 211 9.27 36.43 31.16
CA ASP A 211 9.99 35.22 30.77
C ASP A 211 9.47 34.70 29.42
N LEU A 212 10.35 34.69 28.41
CA LEU A 212 10.01 34.29 27.05
C LEU A 212 9.55 32.83 26.95
N GLN A 213 9.98 31.96 27.86
CA GLN A 213 9.50 30.58 27.87
C GLN A 213 8.02 30.53 28.25
N ASN A 214 7.60 31.27 29.28
CA ASN A 214 6.20 31.36 29.68
C ASN A 214 5.35 32.03 28.60
N VAL A 215 5.87 33.07 27.94
CA VAL A 215 5.20 33.70 26.79
C VAL A 215 5.00 32.68 25.66
N TRP A 216 6.01 31.87 25.36
CA TRP A 216 5.93 30.85 24.34
C TRP A 216 4.95 29.72 24.71
N GLU A 217 4.89 29.31 25.97
CA GLU A 217 3.94 28.29 26.43
C GLU A 217 2.48 28.77 26.35
N ALA A 218 2.23 30.06 26.58
CA ALA A 218 0.89 30.67 26.51
C ALA A 218 0.49 31.18 25.10
N ARG A 219 1.31 30.93 24.08
CA ARG A 219 1.13 31.52 22.74
C ARG A 219 -0.17 31.11 22.07
N THR A 220 -0.79 32.07 21.36
CA THR A 220 -1.85 31.79 20.39
C THR A 220 -1.26 31.42 19.03
N PRO A 221 -2.03 30.79 18.11
CA PRO A 221 -1.50 30.39 16.80
C PRO A 221 -1.02 31.57 15.94
N VAL A 222 -1.70 32.72 16.04
CA VAL A 222 -1.29 33.95 15.36
C VAL A 222 0.02 34.48 15.94
N PHE A 223 0.16 34.47 17.26
CA PHE A 223 1.41 34.86 17.93
C PHE A 223 2.57 33.94 17.53
N GLU A 224 2.35 32.61 17.53
CA GLU A 224 3.35 31.63 17.09
C GLU A 224 3.82 31.91 15.66
N GLY A 225 2.89 32.20 14.74
CA GLY A 225 3.21 32.60 13.38
C GLY A 225 4.04 33.88 13.30
N LEU A 226 3.60 34.97 13.94
CA LEU A 226 4.29 36.26 13.90
C LEU A 226 5.66 36.21 14.59
N PHE A 227 5.73 35.64 15.79
CA PHE A 227 6.97 35.56 16.55
C PHE A 227 7.97 34.61 15.87
N GLY A 228 7.49 33.47 15.34
CA GLY A 228 8.31 32.57 14.52
C GLY A 228 8.85 33.23 13.26
N LEU A 229 8.02 33.95 12.50
CA LEU A 229 8.48 34.73 11.33
C LEU A 229 9.51 35.79 11.70
N SER A 230 9.35 36.43 12.87
CA SER A 230 10.32 37.41 13.35
C SER A 230 11.70 36.80 13.57
N THR A 231 11.80 35.55 14.04
CA THR A 231 13.09 34.86 14.18
C THR A 231 13.83 34.65 12.86
N ARG A 232 13.12 34.58 11.72
CA ARG A 232 13.76 34.50 10.39
C ARG A 232 14.45 35.81 10.04
N VAL A 233 13.80 36.94 10.30
CA VAL A 233 14.37 38.28 10.05
C VAL A 233 15.53 38.60 10.99
N LEU A 234 15.47 38.08 12.23
CA LEU A 234 16.52 38.27 13.25
C LEU A 234 17.71 37.31 13.10
N ALA A 235 17.64 36.34 12.20
CA ALA A 235 18.69 35.34 12.03
C ALA A 235 20.01 36.00 11.59
N GLU A 236 21.14 35.59 12.19
CA GLU A 236 22.46 36.21 11.96
C GLU A 236 22.85 36.25 10.48
N HIS A 237 22.60 35.17 9.75
CA HIS A 237 22.90 35.08 8.32
C HIS A 237 22.02 35.99 7.43
N GLN A 238 20.91 36.53 7.94
CA GLN A 238 20.02 37.45 7.22
C GLN A 238 20.31 38.93 7.51
N GLN A 239 21.11 39.23 8.53
CA GLN A 239 21.28 40.62 9.01
C GLN A 239 21.76 41.58 7.92
N ALA A 240 22.74 41.17 7.11
CA ALA A 240 23.27 41.99 6.02
C ALA A 240 22.20 42.27 4.96
N THR A 241 21.42 41.26 4.57
CA THR A 241 20.33 41.38 3.58
C THR A 241 19.21 42.26 4.11
N VAL A 242 18.79 42.07 5.36
CA VAL A 242 17.74 42.89 5.99
C VAL A 242 18.21 44.34 6.10
N ALA A 243 19.45 44.59 6.53
CA ALA A 243 20.03 45.93 6.56
C ALA A 243 20.07 46.57 5.17
N ASP A 244 20.47 45.82 4.15
CA ASP A 244 20.51 46.29 2.76
C ASP A 244 19.13 46.71 2.27
N ILE A 245 18.10 45.89 2.50
CA ILE A 245 16.70 46.20 2.19
C ILE A 245 16.28 47.50 2.90
N GLN A 246 16.46 47.59 4.23
CA GLN A 246 16.06 48.78 4.99
C GLN A 246 16.72 50.07 4.48
N LEU A 247 18.00 49.99 4.09
CA LEU A 247 18.76 51.13 3.62
C LEU A 247 18.52 51.48 2.14
N SER A 248 17.95 50.58 1.34
CA SER A 248 17.82 50.78 -0.12
C SER A 248 16.39 50.91 -0.59
N THR A 249 15.39 50.29 0.06
CA THR A 249 13.99 50.28 -0.43
C THR A 249 13.06 51.16 0.41
N GLY A 250 13.57 52.32 0.87
CA GLY A 250 12.78 53.36 1.54
C GLY A 250 12.39 53.02 2.99
N GLY A 251 13.36 52.56 3.79
CA GLY A 251 13.12 52.19 5.18
C GLY A 251 12.67 53.35 6.07
N THR A 252 13.18 54.58 5.85
CA THR A 252 12.74 55.74 6.63
C THR A 252 11.28 56.09 6.32
N GLU A 253 10.91 56.11 5.05
CA GLU A 253 9.53 56.37 4.62
C GLU A 253 8.57 55.29 5.14
N ALA A 254 8.95 54.01 5.07
CA ALA A 254 8.18 52.92 5.63
C ALA A 254 7.98 53.07 7.16
N ALA A 255 9.04 53.49 7.88
CA ALA A 255 8.97 53.68 9.33
C ALA A 255 8.06 54.85 9.72
N ASP A 256 8.10 55.95 8.98
CA ASP A 256 7.21 57.10 9.17
C ASP A 256 5.75 56.71 8.94
N GLU A 257 5.47 55.95 7.87
CA GLU A 257 4.14 55.42 7.57
C GLU A 257 3.63 54.47 8.67
N LEU A 258 4.48 53.55 9.15
CA LEU A 258 4.16 52.63 10.24
C LEU A 258 3.86 53.38 11.53
N THR A 259 4.70 54.35 11.88
CA THR A 259 4.54 55.19 13.07
C THR A 259 3.23 55.96 13.03
N ALA A 260 2.89 56.55 11.88
CA ALA A 260 1.62 57.24 11.70
C ALA A 260 0.42 56.28 11.82
N ALA A 261 0.53 55.05 11.31
CA ALA A 261 -0.51 54.03 11.46
C ALA A 261 -0.72 53.61 12.93
N VAL A 262 0.38 53.35 13.66
CA VAL A 262 0.34 53.03 15.09
C VAL A 262 -0.25 54.17 15.90
N ALA A 263 0.12 55.43 15.61
CA ALA A 263 -0.42 56.61 16.29
C ALA A 263 -1.94 56.75 16.08
N ARG A 264 -2.44 56.54 14.85
CA ARG A 264 -3.89 56.54 14.56
C ARG A 264 -4.61 55.44 15.35
N TRP A 265 -4.06 54.23 15.38
CA TRP A 265 -4.62 53.13 16.15
C TRP A 265 -4.66 53.43 17.65
N GLN A 266 -3.57 53.98 18.20
CA GLN A 266 -3.49 54.38 19.60
C GLN A 266 -4.57 55.41 19.96
N GLN A 267 -4.80 56.42 19.12
CA GLN A 267 -5.87 57.41 19.33
C GLN A 267 -7.27 56.78 19.29
N THR A 268 -7.49 55.80 18.42
CA THR A 268 -8.75 55.05 18.35
C THR A 268 -8.99 54.23 19.61
N VAL A 269 -7.98 53.49 20.10
CA VAL A 269 -8.08 52.71 21.34
C VAL A 269 -8.24 53.62 22.57
N ALA A 270 -7.46 54.70 22.65
CA ALA A 270 -7.52 55.66 23.75
C ALA A 270 -8.88 56.36 23.89
N SER A 271 -9.74 56.31 22.85
CA SER A 271 -11.10 56.81 22.94
C SER A 271 -12.02 56.00 23.87
N GLY A 272 -11.65 54.75 24.18
CA GLY A 272 -12.48 53.81 24.95
C GLY A 272 -13.79 53.41 24.26
N SER A 273 -14.01 53.79 23.00
CA SER A 273 -15.26 53.54 22.27
C SER A 273 -15.15 52.31 21.37
N GLN A 274 -15.90 51.25 21.72
CA GLN A 274 -16.01 50.06 20.87
C GLN A 274 -16.47 50.40 19.45
N ALA A 275 -17.48 51.26 19.31
CA ALA A 275 -17.98 51.69 18.00
C ALA A 275 -16.94 52.47 17.17
N ARG A 276 -15.96 53.14 17.81
CA ARG A 276 -14.85 53.76 17.09
C ARG A 276 -13.84 52.70 16.62
N VAL A 277 -13.52 51.72 17.47
CA VAL A 277 -12.64 50.60 17.12
C VAL A 277 -13.21 49.80 15.94
N GLU A 278 -14.49 49.43 15.99
CA GLU A 278 -15.16 48.67 14.91
C GLU A 278 -15.19 49.42 13.57
N ARG A 279 -15.39 50.74 13.63
CA ARG A 279 -15.36 51.60 12.44
C ARG A 279 -13.97 51.69 11.83
N GLU A 280 -12.92 51.81 12.64
CA GLU A 280 -11.55 51.83 12.14
C GLU A 280 -11.19 50.49 11.47
N LEU A 281 -11.54 49.37 12.11
CA LEU A 281 -11.35 48.03 11.54
C LEU A 281 -12.08 47.86 10.20
N SER A 282 -13.35 48.28 10.14
CA SER A 282 -14.14 48.24 8.91
C SER A 282 -13.53 49.15 7.84
N SER A 283 -13.07 50.35 8.20
CA SER A 283 -12.41 51.27 7.26
C SER A 283 -11.14 50.67 6.66
N ILE A 284 -10.37 49.88 7.40
CA ILE A 284 -9.19 49.18 6.87
C ILE A 284 -9.62 48.02 5.96
N ARG A 285 -10.59 47.21 6.41
CA ARG A 285 -11.13 46.08 5.62
C ARG A 285 -11.72 46.54 4.29
N ASP A 286 -12.46 47.65 4.29
CA ASP A 286 -13.17 48.13 3.10
C ASP A 286 -12.21 48.73 2.04
N ARG A 287 -10.91 48.85 2.34
CA ARG A 287 -9.86 49.22 1.35
C ARG A 287 -9.44 48.04 0.48
N PHE A 288 -9.75 46.81 0.86
CA PHE A 288 -9.50 45.64 0.03
C PHE A 288 -10.50 45.65 -1.14
N SER A 289 -10.00 45.51 -2.37
CA SER A 289 -10.85 45.48 -3.57
C SER A 289 -11.42 44.08 -3.85
N GLY A 290 -12.73 43.98 -4.07
CA GLY A 290 -13.37 42.76 -4.59
C GLY A 290 -13.07 41.50 -3.76
N ALA A 291 -12.71 40.40 -4.42
CA ALA A 291 -12.41 39.10 -3.80
C ALA A 291 -11.01 39.00 -3.14
N LEU A 292 -10.22 40.09 -3.12
CA LEU A 292 -8.85 40.07 -2.58
C LEU A 292 -8.84 39.79 -1.07
N PHE A 293 -9.77 40.37 -0.31
CA PHE A 293 -9.86 40.15 1.13
C PHE A 293 -10.05 38.66 1.44
N ASP A 294 -10.99 38.00 0.75
CA ASP A 294 -11.30 36.58 0.95
C ASP A 294 -10.10 35.69 0.59
N THR A 295 -9.37 36.04 -0.48
CA THR A 295 -8.15 35.31 -0.90
C THR A 295 -7.04 35.41 0.14
N VAL A 296 -6.78 36.61 0.65
CA VAL A 296 -5.78 36.85 1.71
C VAL A 296 -6.19 36.15 3.00
N GLN A 297 -7.49 36.20 3.34
CA GLN A 297 -8.02 35.53 4.52
C GLN A 297 -7.87 34.00 4.43
N ALA A 298 -8.19 33.39 3.29
CA ALA A 298 -8.02 31.95 3.07
C ALA A 298 -6.55 31.52 3.19
N THR A 299 -5.63 32.35 2.68
CA THR A 299 -4.18 32.14 2.81
C THR A 299 -3.74 32.18 4.27
N ALA A 300 -4.21 33.18 5.04
CA ALA A 300 -3.89 33.31 6.46
C ALA A 300 -4.41 32.13 7.29
N VAL A 301 -5.65 31.67 7.04
CA VAL A 301 -6.22 30.49 7.70
C VAL A 301 -5.37 29.25 7.43
N SER A 302 -4.94 29.06 6.18
CA SER A 302 -4.10 27.92 5.79
C SER A 302 -2.73 27.96 6.47
N ALA A 303 -2.09 29.13 6.54
CA ALA A 303 -0.81 29.31 7.20
C ALA A 303 -0.89 29.03 8.71
N VAL A 304 -1.93 29.52 9.38
CA VAL A 304 -2.15 29.26 10.81
C VAL A 304 -2.45 27.77 11.06
N ALA A 305 -3.27 27.14 10.20
CA ALA A 305 -3.57 25.72 10.29
C ALA A 305 -2.31 24.86 10.10
N ALA A 306 -1.42 25.23 9.18
CA ALA A 306 -0.15 24.53 8.96
C ALA A 306 0.74 24.53 10.22
N ALA A 307 0.82 25.66 10.94
CA ALA A 307 1.57 25.75 12.19
C ALA A 307 1.04 24.82 13.29
N GLN A 308 -0.26 24.49 13.25
CA GLN A 308 -0.91 23.60 14.23
C GLN A 308 -1.01 22.14 13.77
N SER A 309 -0.82 21.87 12.47
CA SER A 309 -1.10 20.57 11.85
C SER A 309 -0.37 19.42 12.55
N LYS A 310 0.93 19.58 12.83
CA LYS A 310 1.73 18.56 13.53
C LYS A 310 1.16 18.21 14.92
N ARG A 311 0.70 19.20 15.70
CA ARG A 311 0.07 18.96 17.02
C ARG A 311 -1.30 18.30 16.89
N ALA A 312 -2.10 18.74 15.93
CA ALA A 312 -3.42 18.17 15.68
C ALA A 312 -3.32 16.69 15.29
N ASP A 313 -2.37 16.35 14.42
CA ASP A 313 -2.13 14.99 13.95
C ASP A 313 -1.63 14.08 15.08
N LEU A 314 -0.62 14.53 15.85
CA LEU A 314 -0.14 13.81 17.03
C LEU A 314 -1.24 13.61 18.08
N SER A 315 -2.10 14.61 18.30
CA SER A 315 -3.23 14.51 19.23
C SER A 315 -4.28 13.51 18.74
N ARG A 316 -4.50 13.44 17.42
CA ARG A 316 -5.38 12.44 16.80
C ARG A 316 -4.81 11.04 17.01
N HIS A 317 -3.52 10.82 16.76
CA HIS A 317 -2.86 9.54 16.95
C HIS A 317 -2.85 9.10 18.42
N ARG A 318 -2.63 10.03 19.35
CA ARG A 318 -2.81 9.80 20.81
C ARG A 318 -4.21 9.28 21.12
N ARG A 319 -5.26 9.93 20.62
CA ARG A 319 -6.65 9.54 20.88
C ARG A 319 -6.98 8.16 20.31
N LEU A 320 -6.43 7.82 19.15
CA LEU A 320 -6.67 6.53 18.48
C LEU A 320 -5.80 5.40 19.03
N GLY A 321 -4.76 5.71 19.84
CA GLY A 321 -3.78 4.71 20.29
C GLY A 321 -3.01 4.07 19.14
N SER A 322 -2.95 4.73 17.99
CA SER A 322 -2.30 4.21 16.79
C SER A 322 -0.78 4.33 16.87
N LEU A 323 -0.09 3.39 16.24
CA LEU A 323 1.35 3.42 16.08
C LEU A 323 1.80 4.62 15.22
N VAL A 324 2.87 5.30 15.66
CA VAL A 324 3.50 6.41 14.94
C VAL A 324 5.02 6.26 14.98
N GLY A 325 5.68 6.78 13.95
CA GLY A 325 7.12 6.97 13.91
C GLY A 325 7.51 8.40 14.26
N ILE A 326 8.62 8.57 14.97
CA ILE A 326 9.26 9.85 15.27
C ILE A 326 10.71 9.78 14.79
N ARG A 327 11.11 10.72 13.91
CA ARG A 327 12.50 10.96 13.52
C ARG A 327 13.00 12.26 14.13
N PRO A 328 14.04 12.24 14.99
CA PRO A 328 14.65 13.47 15.46
C PRO A 328 15.33 14.22 14.30
N VAL A 329 15.09 15.52 14.18
CA VAL A 329 15.66 16.37 13.12
C VAL A 329 17.20 16.32 13.14
N ALA A 330 17.81 16.23 14.33
CA ALA A 330 19.26 16.12 14.48
C ALA A 330 19.82 14.74 14.07
N ARG A 331 18.96 13.71 13.95
CA ARG A 331 19.34 12.33 13.59
C ARG A 331 18.25 11.70 12.70
N PRO A 332 18.10 12.16 11.44
CA PRO A 332 16.99 11.74 10.59
C PRO A 332 16.96 10.24 10.29
N ALA A 333 18.12 9.56 10.36
CA ALA A 333 18.21 8.11 10.21
C ALA A 333 17.70 7.30 11.43
N ALA A 334 17.49 7.94 12.58
CA ALA A 334 17.03 7.27 13.80
C ALA A 334 15.50 7.28 13.86
N LEU A 335 14.87 6.14 13.58
CA LEU A 335 13.43 5.96 13.72
C LEU A 335 13.07 5.46 15.11
N ARG A 336 12.19 6.17 15.81
CA ARG A 336 11.53 5.72 17.04
C ARG A 336 10.09 5.38 16.70
N VAL A 337 9.60 4.21 17.10
CA VAL A 337 8.23 3.78 16.79
C VAL A 337 7.51 3.45 18.08
N GLY A 338 6.27 3.92 18.21
CA GLY A 338 5.50 3.79 19.44
C GLY A 338 4.12 4.41 19.38
N THR A 339 3.50 4.59 20.55
CA THR A 339 2.21 5.28 20.69
C THR A 339 2.40 6.61 21.42
N ILE A 340 1.64 7.64 21.04
CA ILE A 340 1.71 8.94 21.72
C ILE A 340 1.03 8.86 23.08
N VAL A 341 1.76 9.24 24.14
CA VAL A 341 1.27 9.30 25.53
C VAL A 341 0.73 10.69 25.84
N ASP A 342 1.49 11.73 25.48
CA ASP A 342 1.14 13.11 25.74
C ASP A 342 1.64 14.07 24.65
N VAL A 343 0.94 15.20 24.50
CA VAL A 343 1.26 16.28 23.57
C VAL A 343 1.03 17.59 24.29
N THR A 344 2.07 18.41 24.39
CA THR A 344 2.02 19.78 24.93
C THR A 344 2.23 20.80 23.80
N PRO A 345 2.15 22.12 24.06
CA PRO A 345 2.49 23.12 23.06
C PRO A 345 3.92 23.02 22.52
N VAL A 346 4.86 22.43 23.28
CA VAL A 346 6.30 22.43 22.95
C VAL A 346 6.93 21.04 22.90
N SER A 347 6.23 19.99 23.36
CA SER A 347 6.78 18.64 23.43
C SER A 347 5.75 17.55 23.10
N VAL A 348 6.27 16.38 22.74
CA VAL A 348 5.50 15.15 22.54
C VAL A 348 6.19 14.02 23.27
N THR A 349 5.42 13.20 23.97
CA THR A 349 5.92 12.01 24.68
C THR A 349 5.46 10.76 23.95
N LEU A 350 6.43 9.97 23.49
CA LEU A 350 6.22 8.70 22.78
C LEU A 350 6.53 7.55 23.73
N ARG A 351 5.60 6.62 23.87
CA ARG A 351 5.89 5.30 24.43
C ARG A 351 6.55 4.46 23.35
N GLU A 352 7.87 4.30 23.42
CA GLU A 352 8.64 3.53 22.45
C GLU A 352 8.32 2.04 22.57
N LEU A 353 7.97 1.43 21.44
CA LEU A 353 7.55 0.03 21.34
C LEU A 353 8.47 -0.79 20.45
N MET A 354 9.31 -0.17 19.63
CA MET A 354 10.24 -0.91 18.78
C MET A 354 11.58 -1.15 19.50
N VAL A 355 12.06 -2.40 19.45
CA VAL A 355 13.36 -2.81 20.00
C VAL A 355 14.16 -3.56 18.94
N GLY A 356 15.48 -3.37 18.94
CA GLY A 356 16.41 -4.00 18.01
C GLY A 356 17.02 -3.03 17.01
N LYS A 357 17.83 -3.55 16.09
CA LYS A 357 18.46 -2.78 15.01
C LYS A 357 17.66 -2.95 13.72
N GLN A 358 17.80 -2.01 12.79
CA GLN A 358 17.23 -2.10 11.45
C GLN A 358 17.46 -3.49 10.83
N GLY A 359 16.43 -4.07 10.20
CA GLY A 359 16.39 -5.43 9.66
C GLY A 359 16.23 -6.57 10.67
N SER A 360 16.21 -6.28 11.98
CA SER A 360 16.11 -7.28 13.05
C SER A 360 15.18 -6.87 14.20
N ALA A 361 14.51 -5.72 14.07
CA ALA A 361 13.70 -5.18 15.14
C ALA A 361 12.37 -5.92 15.29
N THR A 362 11.72 -5.71 16.43
CA THR A 362 10.35 -6.18 16.69
C THR A 362 9.59 -5.10 17.45
N LEU A 363 8.27 -5.23 17.48
CA LEU A 363 7.41 -4.42 18.36
C LEU A 363 7.22 -5.14 19.70
N LEU A 364 7.11 -4.37 20.79
CA LEU A 364 6.91 -4.83 22.16
C LEU A 364 5.43 -4.88 22.55
N GLU A 365 4.53 -4.85 21.56
CA GLU A 365 3.09 -4.98 21.73
C GLU A 365 2.49 -5.99 20.73
N GLY A 366 1.25 -6.38 20.97
CA GLY A 366 0.47 -7.21 20.03
C GLY A 366 1.17 -8.52 19.63
N PRO A 367 1.07 -8.92 18.35
CA PRO A 367 1.80 -10.09 17.83
C PRO A 367 3.32 -9.93 17.88
N GLY A 368 3.83 -8.71 17.71
CA GLY A 368 5.25 -8.38 17.82
C GLY A 368 5.87 -8.82 19.14
N GLN A 369 5.16 -8.63 20.26
CA GLN A 369 5.64 -9.03 21.57
C GLN A 369 5.84 -10.55 21.67
N ARG A 370 4.90 -11.32 21.13
CA ARG A 370 4.99 -12.79 21.09
C ARG A 370 6.13 -13.26 20.19
N ASN A 371 6.35 -12.52 19.11
CA ASN A 371 7.37 -12.81 18.11
C ASN A 371 8.78 -12.36 18.53
N ALA A 372 8.88 -11.41 19.47
CA ALA A 372 10.14 -10.89 19.99
C ALA A 372 11.07 -12.02 20.48
N ALA A 373 10.52 -12.95 21.27
CA ALA A 373 11.27 -14.11 21.74
C ALA A 373 11.76 -15.01 20.59
N LYS A 374 10.97 -15.18 19.53
CA LYS A 374 11.33 -16.01 18.35
C LYS A 374 12.49 -15.40 17.56
N VAL A 375 12.64 -14.07 17.59
CA VAL A 375 13.73 -13.34 16.91
C VAL A 375 14.87 -12.94 17.86
N GLY A 376 14.86 -13.43 19.11
CA GLY A 376 15.91 -13.19 20.09
C GLY A 376 15.94 -11.77 20.66
N MET A 377 14.82 -11.05 20.59
CA MET A 377 14.68 -9.69 21.10
C MET A 377 13.85 -9.68 22.39
N ASN A 378 14.29 -8.88 23.36
CA ASN A 378 13.58 -8.63 24.62
C ASN A 378 13.68 -7.14 24.96
N GLY A 379 12.66 -6.60 25.63
CA GLY A 379 12.64 -5.22 26.09
C GLY A 379 11.35 -4.87 26.80
N THR A 380 11.35 -3.71 27.46
CA THR A 380 10.16 -3.10 28.04
C THR A 380 9.93 -1.75 27.38
N PRO A 381 8.67 -1.37 27.09
CA PRO A 381 8.37 -0.05 26.59
C PRO A 381 8.92 1.06 27.50
N SER A 382 9.40 2.15 26.92
CA SER A 382 9.90 3.32 27.64
C SER A 382 9.30 4.60 27.07
N ASP A 383 8.98 5.55 27.93
CA ASP A 383 8.42 6.83 27.52
C ASP A 383 9.57 7.83 27.29
N THR A 384 9.67 8.37 26.07
CA THR A 384 10.67 9.38 25.68
C THR A 384 9.98 10.66 25.25
N THR A 385 10.38 11.79 25.83
CA THR A 385 9.86 13.12 25.47
C THR A 385 10.76 13.82 24.47
N PHE A 386 10.16 14.34 23.41
CA PHE A 386 10.83 15.08 22.35
C PHE A 386 10.31 16.52 22.29
N GLY A 387 11.18 17.47 21.93
CA GLY A 387 10.76 18.82 21.56
C GLY A 387 10.03 18.79 20.22
N LEU A 388 8.82 19.34 20.17
CA LEU A 388 7.93 19.27 19.00
C LEU A 388 8.56 19.90 17.74
N GLY A 389 9.38 20.94 17.91
CA GLY A 389 10.12 21.59 16.82
C GLY A 389 11.33 20.80 16.31
N HIS A 390 11.68 19.69 16.94
CA HIS A 390 12.88 18.90 16.64
C HIS A 390 12.58 17.47 16.20
N VAL A 391 11.34 17.20 15.80
CA VAL A 391 10.90 15.88 15.35
C VAL A 391 10.05 15.95 14.11
N ASP A 392 10.22 14.97 13.23
CA ASP A 392 9.29 14.67 12.14
C ASP A 392 8.48 13.43 12.48
N VAL A 393 7.19 13.49 12.13
CA VAL A 393 6.20 12.46 12.45
C VAL A 393 6.00 11.63 11.19
N VAL A 394 6.15 10.32 11.32
CA VAL A 394 6.05 9.34 10.23
C VAL A 394 4.81 8.50 10.47
N THR A 395 3.86 8.52 9.55
CA THR A 395 2.55 7.88 9.71
C THR A 395 2.10 7.20 8.40
N GLY A 396 1.04 6.39 8.48
CA GLY A 396 0.43 5.76 7.29
C GLY A 396 1.41 4.92 6.48
N THR A 397 1.41 5.12 5.15
CA THR A 397 2.25 4.36 4.21
C THR A 397 3.74 4.54 4.49
N GLU A 398 4.19 5.75 4.81
CA GLU A 398 5.60 6.03 5.12
C GLU A 398 6.06 5.24 6.35
N LEU A 399 5.18 5.11 7.37
CA LEU A 399 5.49 4.27 8.53
C LEU A 399 5.55 2.79 8.16
N SER A 400 4.66 2.31 7.30
CA SER A 400 4.67 0.92 6.86
C SER A 400 5.95 0.58 6.10
N GLU A 401 6.37 1.45 5.16
CA GLU A 401 7.63 1.30 4.41
C GLU A 401 8.84 1.34 5.34
N ALA A 402 8.84 2.24 6.31
CA ALA A 402 9.89 2.30 7.31
C ALA A 402 9.93 1.02 8.19
N LEU A 403 8.78 0.47 8.56
CA LEU A 403 8.72 -0.78 9.33
C LEU A 403 9.20 -1.99 8.52
N ASP A 404 9.00 -2.03 7.21
CA ASP A 404 9.53 -3.09 6.34
C ASP A 404 11.06 -3.13 6.33
N GLU A 405 11.71 -1.97 6.45
CA GLU A 405 13.17 -1.90 6.56
C GLU A 405 13.68 -2.27 7.95
N TRP A 406 12.89 -1.99 8.98
CA TRP A 406 13.34 -2.10 10.38
C TRP A 406 13.04 -3.46 11.02
N LEU A 407 11.86 -4.02 10.77
CA LEU A 407 11.39 -5.21 11.46
C LEU A 407 11.98 -6.51 10.89
N ALA A 408 12.12 -7.51 11.75
CA ALA A 408 12.49 -8.86 11.37
C ALA A 408 11.35 -9.57 10.61
N PHE A 409 11.72 -10.65 9.92
CA PHE A 409 10.75 -11.53 9.24
C PHE A 409 10.87 -12.97 9.76
N ILE A 410 9.72 -13.58 10.01
CA ILE A 410 9.59 -14.96 10.46
C ILE A 410 9.29 -15.85 9.26
N ARG A 411 10.09 -16.91 9.11
CA ARG A 411 9.95 -17.87 8.01
C ARG A 411 8.94 -18.95 8.37
N ARG A 412 8.02 -19.25 7.44
CA ARG A 412 7.04 -20.33 7.59
C ARG A 412 6.84 -21.05 6.27
N ASP A 413 6.97 -22.37 6.26
CA ASP A 413 6.64 -23.18 5.08
C ASP A 413 5.15 -23.52 5.15
N VAL A 414 4.38 -23.01 4.18
CA VAL A 414 2.92 -23.14 4.10
C VAL A 414 2.57 -23.98 2.89
N ARG A 415 1.77 -25.01 3.12
CA ARG A 415 1.28 -25.88 2.07
C ARG A 415 -0.07 -25.40 1.54
N PHE A 416 -0.21 -25.31 0.22
CA PHE A 416 -1.45 -25.00 -0.48
C PHE A 416 -1.88 -26.19 -1.33
N LEU A 417 -3.16 -26.55 -1.26
CA LEU A 417 -3.79 -27.52 -2.17
C LEU A 417 -4.57 -26.75 -3.23
N VAL A 418 -4.16 -26.90 -4.48
CA VAL A 418 -4.75 -26.22 -5.64
C VAL A 418 -5.08 -27.23 -6.75
N PRO A 419 -5.89 -26.88 -7.75
CA PRO A 419 -6.07 -27.69 -8.95
C PRO A 419 -4.74 -28.12 -9.58
N GLU A 420 -4.71 -29.32 -10.17
CA GLU A 420 -3.53 -29.82 -10.89
C GLU A 420 -3.01 -28.86 -11.98
N SER A 421 -3.95 -28.15 -12.63
CA SER A 421 -3.69 -27.12 -13.66
C SER A 421 -3.06 -25.83 -13.13
N VAL A 422 -3.08 -25.58 -11.82
CA VAL A 422 -2.47 -24.41 -11.20
C VAL A 422 -1.03 -24.72 -10.85
N ALA A 423 -0.08 -24.06 -11.52
CA ALA A 423 1.33 -24.12 -11.16
C ALA A 423 1.60 -23.36 -9.85
N GLY A 424 2.65 -23.74 -9.11
CA GLY A 424 2.99 -23.03 -7.86
C GLY A 424 3.36 -21.57 -8.07
N ALA A 425 3.81 -21.18 -9.27
CA ALA A 425 3.98 -19.77 -9.63
C ALA A 425 2.67 -18.96 -9.51
N GLY A 426 1.51 -19.54 -9.82
CA GLY A 426 0.21 -18.88 -9.65
C GLY A 426 -0.14 -18.67 -8.18
N VAL A 427 0.11 -19.70 -7.36
CA VAL A 427 -0.07 -19.61 -5.90
C VAL A 427 0.88 -18.58 -5.29
N LEU A 428 2.13 -18.56 -5.75
CA LEU A 428 3.15 -17.60 -5.32
C LEU A 428 2.71 -16.16 -5.56
N THR A 429 2.16 -15.84 -6.73
CA THR A 429 1.65 -14.50 -7.03
C THR A 429 0.59 -14.05 -6.02
N ILE A 430 -0.33 -14.93 -5.65
CA ILE A 430 -1.37 -14.61 -4.67
C ILE A 430 -0.75 -14.38 -3.29
N VAL A 431 0.18 -15.23 -2.88
CA VAL A 431 0.82 -15.18 -1.55
C VAL A 431 1.74 -13.98 -1.40
N ALA A 432 2.55 -13.68 -2.42
CA ALA A 432 3.51 -12.57 -2.41
C ALA A 432 2.83 -11.19 -2.42
N ALA A 433 1.58 -11.11 -2.87
CA ALA A 433 0.80 -9.87 -2.86
C ALA A 433 0.02 -9.64 -1.54
N HIS A 434 0.37 -10.33 -0.46
CA HIS A 434 -0.21 -10.11 0.87
C HIS A 434 0.61 -9.06 1.64
N PRO A 435 0.01 -8.02 2.24
CA PRO A 435 0.75 -6.93 2.93
C PRO A 435 1.69 -7.41 4.05
N GLY A 436 1.27 -8.44 4.80
CA GLY A 436 2.11 -9.05 5.85
C GLY A 436 3.25 -9.95 5.34
N VAL A 437 3.41 -10.15 4.02
CA VAL A 437 4.41 -11.03 3.41
C VAL A 437 5.36 -10.23 2.53
N ARG A 438 6.64 -10.15 2.91
CA ARG A 438 7.64 -9.40 2.11
C ARG A 438 8.31 -10.25 1.04
N GLY A 439 8.40 -11.55 1.28
CA GLY A 439 9.02 -12.50 0.38
C GLY A 439 8.35 -13.86 0.49
N ALA A 440 8.27 -14.55 -0.63
CA ALA A 440 7.76 -15.89 -0.70
C ALA A 440 8.49 -16.67 -1.79
N ASP A 441 8.73 -17.96 -1.55
CA ASP A 441 9.44 -18.84 -2.48
C ASP A 441 8.72 -20.18 -2.58
N VAL A 442 8.58 -20.71 -3.80
CA VAL A 442 8.09 -22.08 -3.98
C VAL A 442 9.19 -23.04 -3.53
N VAL A 443 8.93 -23.82 -2.48
CA VAL A 443 9.85 -24.81 -1.92
C VAL A 443 9.74 -26.14 -2.67
N SER A 444 8.51 -26.57 -2.95
CA SER A 444 8.25 -27.82 -3.65
C SER A 444 6.85 -27.87 -4.24
N GLU A 445 6.69 -28.58 -5.34
CA GLU A 445 5.39 -28.88 -5.95
C GLU A 445 5.25 -30.39 -6.18
N VAL A 446 4.11 -30.94 -5.79
CA VAL A 446 3.79 -32.36 -6.01
C VAL A 446 2.42 -32.46 -6.65
N VAL A 447 2.36 -33.00 -7.87
CA VAL A 447 1.11 -33.32 -8.56
C VAL A 447 0.64 -34.70 -8.12
N ARG A 448 -0.63 -34.79 -7.74
CA ARG A 448 -1.32 -36.05 -7.47
C ARG A 448 -2.71 -35.92 -8.07
N THR A 449 -3.13 -36.87 -8.90
CA THR A 449 -4.52 -37.28 -8.76
C THR A 449 -5.63 -36.24 -9.04
N GLY A 450 -5.46 -35.21 -9.87
CA GLY A 450 -6.42 -34.09 -9.99
C GLY A 450 -6.18 -32.89 -9.06
N GLN A 451 -5.07 -32.86 -8.32
CA GLN A 451 -4.64 -31.75 -7.46
C GLN A 451 -3.11 -31.55 -7.52
N ARG A 452 -2.68 -30.35 -7.15
CA ARG A 452 -1.27 -30.01 -6.91
C ARG A 452 -1.12 -29.50 -5.49
N ALA A 453 -0.17 -30.07 -4.77
CA ALA A 453 0.30 -29.55 -3.50
C ALA A 453 1.50 -28.62 -3.76
N VAL A 454 1.37 -27.36 -3.37
CA VAL A 454 2.41 -26.32 -3.52
C VAL A 454 2.85 -25.90 -2.13
N ASN A 455 4.10 -26.16 -1.77
CA ASN A 455 4.67 -25.66 -0.53
C ASN A 455 5.39 -24.33 -0.82
N ILE A 456 4.98 -23.26 -0.16
CA ILE A 456 5.57 -21.94 -0.28
C ILE A 456 6.16 -21.53 1.06
N ARG A 457 7.44 -21.15 1.06
CA ARG A 457 8.08 -20.49 2.19
C ARG A 457 7.67 -19.03 2.18
N VAL A 458 7.02 -18.56 3.23
CA VAL A 458 6.61 -17.17 3.40
C VAL A 458 7.43 -16.49 4.48
N HIS A 459 7.75 -15.22 4.27
CA HIS A 459 8.46 -14.35 5.20
C HIS A 459 7.48 -13.33 5.78
N VAL A 460 6.91 -13.63 6.94
CA VAL A 460 5.90 -12.81 7.62
C VAL A 460 6.58 -11.75 8.49
N ARG A 461 6.17 -10.49 8.40
CA ARG A 461 6.75 -9.40 9.20
C ARG A 461 6.48 -9.60 10.70
N ALA A 462 7.45 -9.30 11.56
CA ALA A 462 7.41 -9.69 12.97
C ALA A 462 6.27 -9.05 13.78
N ASP A 463 5.70 -7.93 13.34
CA ASP A 463 4.55 -7.26 13.94
C ASP A 463 3.20 -7.97 13.68
N HIS A 464 3.15 -8.92 12.74
CA HIS A 464 1.93 -9.68 12.40
C HIS A 464 1.84 -10.99 13.18
N ASP A 465 0.60 -11.47 13.38
CA ASP A 465 0.41 -12.83 13.86
C ASP A 465 0.66 -13.81 12.71
N VAL A 466 1.62 -14.72 12.93
CA VAL A 466 2.08 -15.65 11.90
C VAL A 466 0.97 -16.64 11.54
N ASP A 467 0.22 -17.11 12.52
CA ASP A 467 -0.79 -18.15 12.27
C ASP A 467 -2.03 -17.55 11.60
N ASP A 468 -2.47 -16.36 12.04
CA ASP A 468 -3.57 -15.63 11.39
C ASP A 468 -3.20 -15.25 9.94
N THR A 469 -1.98 -14.76 9.71
CA THR A 469 -1.49 -14.43 8.35
C THR A 469 -1.50 -15.67 7.45
N VAL A 470 -1.05 -16.82 7.96
CA VAL A 470 -1.06 -18.08 7.21
C VAL A 470 -2.49 -18.49 6.85
N GLU A 471 -3.44 -18.32 7.76
CA GLU A 471 -4.85 -18.65 7.51
C GLU A 471 -5.48 -17.70 6.48
N GLU A 472 -5.17 -16.40 6.55
CA GLU A 472 -5.60 -15.43 5.54
C GLU A 472 -5.08 -15.79 4.14
N LEU A 473 -3.80 -16.16 4.04
CA LEU A 473 -3.20 -16.64 2.80
C LEU A 473 -3.90 -17.87 2.24
N ARG A 474 -4.21 -18.86 3.09
CA ARG A 474 -4.95 -20.07 2.69
C ARG A 474 -6.33 -19.72 2.14
N ASN A 475 -7.07 -18.89 2.88
CA ASN A 475 -8.41 -18.46 2.47
C ASN A 475 -8.39 -17.72 1.14
N ARG A 476 -7.39 -16.85 0.94
CA ARG A 476 -7.22 -16.09 -0.30
C ARG A 476 -6.94 -17.03 -1.50
N VAL A 477 -6.01 -17.97 -1.35
CA VAL A 477 -5.72 -18.97 -2.39
C VAL A 477 -6.93 -19.86 -2.69
N GLN A 478 -7.66 -20.31 -1.66
CA GLN A 478 -8.86 -21.15 -1.83
C GLN A 478 -10.01 -20.41 -2.52
N ARG A 479 -10.20 -19.11 -2.25
CA ARG A 479 -11.19 -18.27 -2.94
C ARG A 479 -10.83 -18.11 -4.42
N THR A 480 -9.56 -17.91 -4.74
CA THR A 480 -9.10 -17.76 -6.13
C THR A 480 -9.13 -19.07 -6.91
N TYR A 481 -8.69 -20.18 -6.31
CA TYR A 481 -8.59 -21.48 -6.97
C TYR A 481 -9.59 -22.49 -6.40
N ARG A 482 -10.89 -22.20 -6.59
CA ARG A 482 -11.98 -23.01 -6.07
C ARG A 482 -12.22 -24.27 -6.93
N TRP A 483 -12.39 -25.41 -6.27
CA TRP A 483 -12.90 -26.64 -6.90
C TRP A 483 -14.40 -26.48 -7.23
N PRO A 484 -14.90 -26.91 -8.40
CA PRO A 484 -16.35 -26.96 -8.64
C PRO A 484 -17.03 -27.81 -7.56
N THR A 485 -18.10 -27.29 -6.94
CA THR A 485 -18.84 -27.99 -5.88
C THR A 485 -19.50 -29.27 -6.36
N GLY A 486 -19.79 -29.39 -7.65
CA GLY A 486 -20.44 -30.55 -8.27
C GLY A 486 -20.79 -30.28 -9.72
N LEU A 487 -21.00 -31.32 -10.51
CA LEU A 487 -21.54 -31.25 -11.86
C LEU A 487 -22.79 -32.13 -11.92
N SER A 488 -23.95 -31.52 -12.10
CA SER A 488 -25.23 -32.23 -12.17
C SER A 488 -26.08 -31.75 -13.35
N LEU A 489 -26.89 -32.65 -13.89
CA LEU A 489 -28.08 -32.34 -14.67
C LEU A 489 -29.12 -31.64 -13.78
N ALA A 490 -30.03 -30.89 -14.38
CA ALA A 490 -31.08 -30.17 -13.65
C ALA A 490 -32.08 -31.15 -13.01
N ALA A 491 -32.41 -30.92 -11.74
CA ALA A 491 -33.46 -31.63 -11.01
C ALA A 491 -34.25 -30.63 -10.13
N PRO A 492 -35.00 -29.70 -10.76
CA PRO A 492 -35.58 -28.54 -10.09
C PRO A 492 -36.66 -28.90 -9.05
N ASP A 493 -37.28 -30.07 -9.18
CA ASP A 493 -38.33 -30.53 -8.26
C ASP A 493 -37.77 -31.22 -7.01
N THR A 494 -36.45 -31.17 -6.79
CA THR A 494 -35.81 -31.84 -5.65
C THR A 494 -36.19 -31.16 -4.33
N THR A 495 -36.72 -31.94 -3.39
CA THR A 495 -37.09 -31.47 -2.04
C THR A 495 -36.18 -32.01 -0.95
N ARG A 496 -35.57 -33.19 -1.17
CA ARG A 496 -34.75 -33.90 -0.19
C ARG A 496 -33.52 -34.54 -0.83
N VAL A 497 -32.41 -34.53 -0.10
CA VAL A 497 -31.18 -35.26 -0.46
C VAL A 497 -30.77 -36.18 0.69
N HIS A 498 -30.78 -37.48 0.42
CA HIS A 498 -30.42 -38.54 1.36
C HIS A 498 -28.91 -38.82 1.35
N PHE A 499 -28.31 -39.00 2.53
CA PHE A 499 -26.88 -39.28 2.66
C PHE A 499 -26.57 -40.22 3.83
N LEU A 500 -25.37 -40.82 3.82
CA LEU A 500 -24.90 -41.65 4.93
C LEU A 500 -24.48 -40.78 6.11
N GLY A 501 -25.20 -40.89 7.22
CA GLY A 501 -24.95 -40.14 8.46
C GLY A 501 -23.79 -40.66 9.31
N PRO A 502 -23.54 -40.02 10.46
CA PRO A 502 -24.27 -38.87 11.01
C PRO A 502 -23.88 -37.53 10.33
N ALA A 503 -24.45 -36.42 10.79
CA ALA A 503 -24.02 -35.08 10.41
C ALA A 503 -22.53 -34.84 10.77
N GLY A 504 -21.85 -33.98 10.02
CA GLY A 504 -20.42 -33.67 10.11
C GLY A 504 -19.53 -34.64 9.33
N THR A 505 -20.10 -35.52 8.51
CA THR A 505 -19.35 -36.49 7.67
C THR A 505 -19.12 -35.96 6.25
N PHE A 506 -18.14 -36.54 5.54
CA PHE A 506 -17.90 -36.23 4.13
C PHE A 506 -19.13 -36.50 3.23
N SER A 507 -19.99 -37.45 3.63
CA SER A 507 -21.27 -37.73 2.96
C SER A 507 -22.28 -36.58 3.09
N GLU A 508 -22.32 -35.89 4.24
CA GLU A 508 -23.14 -34.67 4.37
C GLU A 508 -22.57 -33.53 3.51
N THR A 509 -21.25 -33.36 3.49
CA THR A 509 -20.60 -32.37 2.62
C THR A 509 -20.95 -32.62 1.15
N ALA A 510 -20.91 -33.88 0.72
CA ALA A 510 -21.33 -34.30 -0.63
C ALA A 510 -22.82 -33.98 -0.88
N ALA A 511 -23.69 -34.23 0.10
CA ALA A 511 -25.13 -33.95 -0.01
C ALA A 511 -25.43 -32.45 -0.14
N ARG A 512 -24.73 -31.61 0.64
CA ARG A 512 -24.84 -30.15 0.57
C ARG A 512 -24.35 -29.62 -0.78
N GLN A 513 -23.21 -30.14 -1.25
CA GLN A 513 -22.66 -29.82 -2.56
C GLN A 513 -23.60 -30.23 -3.69
N ALA A 514 -24.22 -31.41 -3.60
CA ALA A 514 -25.20 -31.89 -4.56
C ALA A 514 -26.42 -30.96 -4.61
N ALA A 515 -26.98 -30.60 -3.44
CA ALA A 515 -28.09 -29.66 -3.35
C ALA A 515 -27.76 -28.32 -4.02
N THR A 516 -26.58 -27.74 -3.76
CA THR A 516 -26.12 -26.51 -4.43
C THR A 516 -25.91 -26.68 -5.94
N SER A 517 -25.42 -27.85 -6.38
CA SER A 517 -25.18 -28.11 -7.81
C SER A 517 -26.46 -28.31 -8.63
N ILE A 518 -27.55 -28.72 -7.98
CA ILE A 518 -28.86 -28.94 -8.58
C ILE A 518 -29.69 -27.65 -8.59
N ASP A 519 -29.56 -26.84 -7.53
CA ASP A 519 -30.29 -25.60 -7.30
C ASP A 519 -29.69 -24.41 -8.10
N ALA A 520 -29.92 -24.41 -9.41
CA ALA A 520 -29.50 -23.34 -10.32
C ALA A 520 -30.37 -22.06 -10.23
N GLY A 521 -30.83 -21.67 -9.03
CA GLY A 521 -31.52 -20.41 -8.78
C GLY A 521 -32.97 -20.50 -8.26
N THR A 522 -33.36 -21.60 -7.62
CA THR A 522 -34.67 -21.73 -6.96
C THR A 522 -34.56 -21.38 -5.47
N SER A 523 -35.42 -20.49 -4.96
CA SER A 523 -35.40 -20.06 -3.53
C SER A 523 -35.92 -21.12 -2.52
N ALA A 524 -36.07 -22.39 -2.92
CA ALA A 524 -36.59 -23.45 -2.07
C ALA A 524 -35.43 -24.20 -1.40
N SER A 525 -35.40 -24.25 -0.06
CA SER A 525 -34.37 -24.97 0.69
C SER A 525 -34.56 -26.49 0.56
N ILE A 526 -33.56 -27.19 0.00
CA ILE A 526 -33.50 -28.66 -0.05
C ILE A 526 -33.13 -29.21 1.32
N GLU A 527 -33.94 -30.14 1.86
CA GLU A 527 -33.68 -30.80 3.15
C GLU A 527 -32.63 -31.91 3.01
N LEU A 528 -31.65 -31.97 3.91
CA LEU A 528 -30.64 -33.05 3.97
C LEU A 528 -31.05 -34.11 5.00
N VAL A 529 -31.16 -35.37 4.58
CA VAL A 529 -31.67 -36.46 5.41
C VAL A 529 -30.60 -37.54 5.62
N ALA A 530 -30.16 -37.73 6.86
CA ALA A 530 -29.13 -38.69 7.24
C ALA A 530 -29.70 -40.10 7.44
N HIS A 531 -28.93 -41.12 7.03
CA HIS A 531 -29.27 -42.54 7.18
C HIS A 531 -28.11 -43.38 7.72
N GLU A 532 -28.40 -44.54 8.30
CA GLU A 532 -27.38 -45.43 8.91
C GLU A 532 -26.68 -46.37 7.90
N SER A 533 -27.21 -46.51 6.68
CA SER A 533 -26.64 -47.40 5.66
C SER A 533 -26.88 -46.89 4.24
N PHE A 534 -26.04 -47.31 3.29
CA PHE A 534 -26.23 -46.99 1.87
C PHE A 534 -27.54 -47.57 1.31
N GLY A 535 -27.97 -48.74 1.79
CA GLY A 535 -29.27 -49.31 1.42
C GLY A 535 -30.44 -48.41 1.83
N ALA A 536 -30.38 -47.81 3.02
CA ALA A 536 -31.38 -46.85 3.49
C ALA A 536 -31.33 -45.52 2.72
N VAL A 537 -30.14 -45.04 2.34
CA VAL A 537 -29.98 -43.88 1.45
C VAL A 537 -30.68 -44.13 0.11
N LEU A 538 -30.42 -45.28 -0.53
CA LEU A 538 -31.01 -45.65 -1.80
C LEU A 538 -32.52 -45.91 -1.69
N GLY A 539 -32.99 -46.49 -0.58
CA GLY A 539 -34.41 -46.71 -0.31
C GLY A 539 -35.21 -45.42 -0.05
N GLY A 540 -34.53 -44.33 0.32
CA GLY A 540 -35.14 -43.01 0.44
C GLY A 540 -35.35 -42.29 -0.90
N ILE A 541 -34.71 -42.76 -1.97
CA ILE A 541 -34.89 -42.21 -3.33
C ILE A 541 -36.29 -42.56 -3.82
N ALA A 542 -37.14 -41.54 -3.94
CA ALA A 542 -38.49 -41.67 -4.48
C ALA A 542 -39.05 -40.28 -4.85
N GLY A 543 -39.55 -40.15 -6.09
CA GLY A 543 -40.16 -38.92 -6.58
C GLY A 543 -39.17 -37.76 -6.56
N SER A 544 -39.48 -36.72 -5.78
CA SER A 544 -38.67 -35.51 -5.60
C SER A 544 -37.48 -35.66 -4.61
N ALA A 545 -37.06 -36.88 -4.28
CA ALA A 545 -35.97 -37.13 -3.35
C ALA A 545 -34.78 -37.82 -4.03
N LEU A 546 -33.58 -37.28 -3.82
CA LEU A 546 -32.33 -37.80 -4.38
C LEU A 546 -31.45 -38.43 -3.30
N GLY A 547 -30.45 -39.20 -3.70
CA GLY A 547 -29.47 -39.81 -2.80
C GLY A 547 -28.04 -39.53 -3.25
N VAL A 548 -27.11 -39.35 -2.30
CA VAL A 548 -25.69 -39.15 -2.59
C VAL A 548 -24.87 -40.28 -1.98
N VAL A 549 -24.14 -41.00 -2.83
CA VAL A 549 -23.43 -42.23 -2.45
C VAL A 549 -21.99 -42.20 -2.99
N PRO A 550 -20.96 -42.48 -2.17
CA PRO A 550 -19.58 -42.49 -2.63
C PRO A 550 -19.35 -43.63 -3.61
N ILE A 551 -18.64 -43.37 -4.71
CA ILE A 551 -18.33 -44.40 -5.72
C ILE A 551 -16.85 -44.71 -5.80
N SER A 552 -15.97 -43.72 -5.66
CA SER A 552 -14.52 -43.95 -5.68
C SER A 552 -13.78 -42.95 -4.80
N SER A 553 -12.65 -43.37 -4.27
CA SER A 553 -11.71 -42.53 -3.53
C SER A 553 -10.33 -42.63 -4.17
N SER A 554 -9.65 -41.50 -4.37
CA SER A 554 -8.27 -41.53 -4.87
C SER A 554 -7.29 -42.19 -3.91
N ALA A 555 -7.65 -42.31 -2.62
CA ALA A 555 -6.81 -42.97 -1.61
C ALA A 555 -7.03 -44.49 -1.52
N SER A 556 -8.24 -44.98 -1.81
CA SER A 556 -8.63 -46.38 -1.53
C SER A 556 -9.30 -47.11 -2.69
N GLY A 557 -9.49 -46.47 -3.84
CA GLY A 557 -10.12 -47.08 -5.01
C GLY A 557 -11.64 -47.07 -4.94
N LEU A 558 -12.28 -48.08 -5.52
CA LEU A 558 -13.73 -48.21 -5.60
C LEU A 558 -14.35 -48.46 -4.21
N VAL A 559 -15.49 -47.85 -3.91
CA VAL A 559 -16.16 -48.02 -2.61
C VAL A 559 -17.08 -49.23 -2.64
N THR A 560 -16.53 -50.42 -2.35
CA THR A 560 -17.20 -51.73 -2.45
C THR A 560 -18.59 -51.78 -1.81
N ARG A 561 -18.74 -51.23 -0.59
CA ARG A 561 -20.04 -51.23 0.12
C ARG A 561 -21.13 -50.44 -0.61
N ALA A 562 -20.75 -49.35 -1.26
CA ALA A 562 -21.68 -48.54 -2.05
C ALA A 562 -22.04 -49.25 -3.37
N VAL A 563 -21.07 -49.87 -4.04
CA VAL A 563 -21.31 -50.65 -5.26
C VAL A 563 -22.24 -51.83 -4.98
N SER A 564 -22.03 -52.55 -3.88
CA SER A 564 -22.92 -53.63 -3.45
C SER A 564 -24.35 -53.13 -3.20
N ALA A 565 -24.51 -51.98 -2.54
CA ALA A 565 -25.83 -51.37 -2.32
C ALA A 565 -26.51 -50.96 -3.63
N LEU A 566 -25.76 -50.40 -4.59
CA LEU A 566 -26.26 -50.03 -5.91
C LEU A 566 -26.76 -51.25 -6.69
N LEU A 567 -26.02 -52.36 -6.67
CA LEU A 567 -26.39 -53.58 -7.39
C LEU A 567 -27.63 -54.26 -6.78
N THR A 568 -27.72 -54.30 -5.45
CA THR A 568 -28.79 -54.99 -4.72
C THR A 568 -30.10 -54.21 -4.64
N HIS A 569 -30.11 -52.90 -4.92
CA HIS A 569 -31.32 -52.08 -4.88
C HIS A 569 -32.36 -52.54 -5.93
N PRO A 570 -33.63 -52.80 -5.57
CA PRO A 570 -34.60 -53.43 -6.48
C PRO A 570 -35.17 -52.49 -7.55
N GLY A 571 -35.13 -51.17 -7.34
CA GLY A 571 -35.72 -50.18 -8.25
C GLY A 571 -34.78 -49.71 -9.38
N PRO A 572 -35.31 -49.02 -10.40
CA PRO A 572 -34.49 -48.32 -11.38
C PRO A 572 -33.79 -47.12 -10.74
N LEU A 573 -32.50 -46.95 -11.00
CA LEU A 573 -31.70 -45.82 -10.52
C LEU A 573 -31.01 -45.15 -11.69
N ALA A 574 -30.98 -43.81 -11.68
CA ALA A 574 -30.22 -43.00 -12.60
C ALA A 574 -29.24 -42.11 -11.82
N SER A 575 -28.07 -41.88 -12.40
CA SER A 575 -27.09 -40.91 -11.93
C SER A 575 -27.27 -39.63 -12.73
N GLY A 576 -27.51 -38.52 -12.04
CA GLY A 576 -27.65 -37.19 -12.65
C GLY A 576 -26.38 -36.35 -12.61
N GLY A 577 -25.40 -36.75 -11.81
CA GLY A 577 -24.20 -35.95 -11.61
C GLY A 577 -23.20 -36.58 -10.65
N VAL A 578 -22.11 -35.85 -10.45
CA VAL A 578 -21.06 -36.19 -9.52
C VAL A 578 -20.69 -35.01 -8.64
N VAL A 579 -20.34 -35.30 -7.40
CA VAL A 579 -19.71 -34.35 -6.48
C VAL A 579 -18.42 -34.96 -5.96
N ASP A 580 -17.38 -34.16 -5.89
CA ASP A 580 -16.05 -34.59 -5.48
C ASP A 580 -15.71 -33.87 -4.17
N VAL A 581 -15.65 -34.64 -3.09
CA VAL A 581 -15.33 -34.12 -1.76
C VAL A 581 -13.86 -34.37 -1.47
N ALA A 582 -13.13 -33.28 -1.25
CA ALA A 582 -11.78 -33.36 -0.71
C ALA A 582 -11.84 -33.87 0.73
N VAL A 583 -11.22 -35.02 0.98
CA VAL A 583 -11.04 -35.58 2.32
C VAL A 583 -9.84 -34.89 2.94
N ARG A 584 -10.12 -33.95 3.83
CA ARG A 584 -9.11 -33.21 4.61
C ARG A 584 -9.35 -33.49 6.07
N ILE A 585 -8.29 -33.82 6.79
CA ILE A 585 -8.37 -34.04 8.23
C ILE A 585 -7.63 -32.92 8.93
N ASP A 586 -8.33 -32.20 9.80
CA ASP A 586 -7.74 -31.16 10.66
C ASP A 586 -7.64 -31.70 12.10
N ALA A 587 -6.66 -31.20 12.85
CA ALA A 587 -6.50 -31.46 14.27
C ALA A 587 -7.19 -30.34 15.08
N TYR A 588 -8.06 -30.72 16.00
CA TYR A 588 -8.85 -29.82 16.84
C TYR A 588 -8.51 -30.00 18.32
N ILE A 589 -8.41 -28.89 19.05
CA ILE A 589 -8.06 -28.82 20.48
C ILE A 589 -8.93 -27.79 21.22
N GLY A 590 -8.89 -27.78 22.55
CA GLY A 590 -9.52 -26.75 23.37
C GLY A 590 -9.00 -25.33 23.03
N ALA A 591 -9.87 -24.32 23.14
CA ALA A 591 -9.60 -22.95 22.69
C ALA A 591 -8.34 -22.33 23.32
N ASP A 592 -8.09 -22.61 24.60
CA ASP A 592 -6.99 -22.03 25.38
C ASP A 592 -5.68 -22.82 25.30
N LEU A 593 -5.63 -23.88 24.49
CA LEU A 593 -4.48 -24.77 24.39
C LEU A 593 -3.62 -24.49 23.15
N GLN A 594 -2.33 -24.82 23.23
CA GLN A 594 -1.46 -24.94 22.07
C GLN A 594 -1.10 -26.41 21.84
N LEU A 595 -0.87 -26.77 20.58
CA LEU A 595 -0.48 -28.15 20.23
C LEU A 595 0.85 -28.56 20.88
N SER A 596 1.73 -27.59 21.18
CA SER A 596 2.96 -27.78 21.96
C SER A 596 2.71 -28.35 23.36
N ASP A 597 1.58 -27.99 23.97
CA ASP A 597 1.25 -28.32 25.35
C ASP A 597 0.65 -29.73 25.46
N LEU A 598 0.27 -30.32 24.31
CA LEU A 598 -0.44 -31.60 24.19
C LEU A 598 0.45 -32.77 23.72
N ARG A 599 1.78 -32.61 23.78
CA ARG A 599 2.69 -33.71 23.46
C ARG A 599 2.48 -34.88 24.43
N GLY A 600 2.25 -36.08 23.90
CA GLY A 600 1.93 -37.26 24.73
C GLY A 600 0.44 -37.46 25.04
N ALA A 601 -0.43 -36.55 24.62
CA ALA A 601 -1.87 -36.62 24.87
C ALA A 601 -2.59 -37.66 24.00
N ARG A 602 -3.87 -37.92 24.32
CA ARG A 602 -4.73 -38.80 23.52
C ARG A 602 -5.17 -38.12 22.22
N VAL A 603 -5.24 -38.88 21.13
CA VAL A 603 -5.80 -38.44 19.84
C VAL A 603 -6.95 -39.33 19.41
N LEU A 604 -8.13 -38.73 19.20
CA LEU A 604 -9.38 -39.42 18.96
C LEU A 604 -9.84 -39.23 17.53
N SER A 605 -10.25 -40.32 16.86
CA SER A 605 -10.95 -40.30 15.57
C SER A 605 -11.47 -41.67 15.17
N HIS A 606 -12.17 -41.74 14.04
CA HIS A 606 -12.49 -43.01 13.40
C HIS A 606 -11.20 -43.78 13.02
N PRO A 607 -11.15 -45.14 13.09
CA PRO A 607 -9.96 -45.92 12.75
C PRO A 607 -9.33 -45.59 11.41
N GLN A 608 -10.15 -45.29 10.39
CA GLN A 608 -9.66 -44.90 9.07
C GLN A 608 -8.94 -43.54 9.09
N ALA A 609 -9.44 -42.56 9.83
CA ALA A 609 -8.82 -41.24 9.96
C ALA A 609 -7.53 -41.31 10.79
N LEU A 610 -7.50 -42.11 11.87
CA LEU A 610 -6.26 -42.37 12.63
C LEU A 610 -5.20 -43.05 11.76
N GLY A 611 -5.60 -44.02 10.92
CA GLY A 611 -4.72 -44.69 9.97
C GLY A 611 -4.17 -43.74 8.89
N GLN A 612 -4.88 -42.66 8.59
CA GLN A 612 -4.48 -41.65 7.61
C GLN A 612 -3.62 -40.52 8.18
N CYS A 613 -3.40 -40.42 9.50
CA CYS A 613 -2.69 -39.30 10.13
C CYS A 613 -1.46 -39.75 10.95
N GLN A 614 -0.79 -40.83 10.55
CA GLN A 614 0.29 -41.45 11.32
C GLN A 614 1.51 -40.52 11.48
N ALA A 615 1.84 -39.70 10.48
CA ALA A 615 2.95 -38.76 10.57
C ALA A 615 2.67 -37.67 11.62
N PHE A 616 1.45 -37.13 11.63
CA PHE A 616 1.00 -36.16 12.64
C PHE A 616 1.08 -36.75 14.05
N ILE A 617 0.51 -37.95 14.23
CA ILE A 617 0.46 -38.66 15.51
C ILE A 617 1.89 -38.91 16.03
N ARG A 618 2.81 -39.36 15.17
CA ARG A 618 4.22 -39.60 15.53
C ARG A 618 4.97 -38.31 15.87
N ARG A 619 4.78 -37.24 15.10
CA ARG A 619 5.47 -35.94 15.32
C ARG A 619 5.15 -35.35 16.69
N TRP A 620 3.90 -35.48 17.11
CA TRP A 620 3.39 -34.96 18.39
C TRP A 620 3.37 -36.01 19.52
N GLN A 621 3.79 -37.25 19.24
CA GLN A 621 3.84 -38.36 20.19
C GLN A 621 2.47 -38.65 20.84
N LEU A 622 1.39 -38.59 20.06
CA LEU A 622 0.03 -38.75 20.56
C LEU A 622 -0.39 -40.23 20.68
N GLU A 623 -1.26 -40.55 21.62
CA GLU A 623 -1.83 -41.90 21.83
C GLU A 623 -3.16 -42.07 21.09
N ALA A 624 -3.19 -42.90 20.04
CA ALA A 624 -4.37 -43.08 19.20
C ALA A 624 -5.50 -43.88 19.89
N VAL A 625 -6.68 -43.28 20.01
CA VAL A 625 -7.87 -43.89 20.62
C VAL A 625 -9.04 -43.88 19.62
N PRO A 626 -9.51 -45.06 19.15
CA PRO A 626 -10.55 -45.14 18.13
C PRO A 626 -11.95 -44.75 18.64
N CYS A 627 -12.71 -44.03 17.80
CA CYS A 627 -14.11 -43.64 17.98
C CYS A 627 -15.00 -44.21 16.87
N SER A 628 -16.32 -44.15 17.06
CA SER A 628 -17.33 -44.60 16.07
C SER A 628 -17.40 -43.72 14.82
N SER A 629 -16.99 -42.46 14.89
CA SER A 629 -16.91 -41.53 13.75
C SER A 629 -15.93 -40.38 14.03
N THR A 630 -15.58 -39.61 12.99
CA THR A 630 -14.82 -38.36 13.12
C THR A 630 -15.61 -37.30 13.90
N THR A 631 -16.94 -37.23 13.68
CA THR A 631 -17.86 -36.37 14.43
C THR A 631 -17.87 -36.70 15.92
N GLU A 632 -17.84 -37.99 16.27
CA GLU A 632 -17.83 -38.41 17.67
C GLU A 632 -16.54 -37.99 18.38
N ALA A 633 -15.39 -38.05 17.71
CA ALA A 633 -14.15 -37.55 18.28
C ALA A 633 -14.21 -36.05 18.61
N LEU A 634 -14.81 -35.23 17.74
CA LEU A 634 -15.03 -33.81 18.03
C LEU A 634 -15.94 -33.61 19.25
N ARG A 635 -17.02 -34.38 19.37
CA ARG A 635 -17.92 -34.30 20.54
C ARG A 635 -17.21 -34.64 21.85
N VAL A 636 -16.40 -35.70 21.83
CA VAL A 636 -15.65 -36.13 23.03
C VAL A 636 -14.66 -35.05 23.47
N VAL A 637 -13.93 -34.44 22.54
CA VAL A 637 -12.97 -33.36 22.85
C VAL A 637 -13.70 -32.07 23.21
N ALA A 638 -14.83 -31.73 22.58
CA ALA A 638 -15.62 -30.56 22.98
C ALA A 638 -16.22 -30.69 24.38
N ALA A 639 -16.58 -31.91 24.79
CA ALA A 639 -17.10 -32.18 26.14
C ALA A 639 -16.01 -32.14 27.23
N ASN A 640 -14.77 -32.50 26.88
CA ASN A 640 -13.60 -32.43 27.77
C ASN A 640 -12.41 -31.84 26.99
N PRO A 641 -12.32 -30.50 26.87
CA PRO A 641 -11.32 -29.83 26.04
C PRO A 641 -9.88 -29.97 26.56
N ASP A 642 -9.73 -30.40 27.81
CA ASP A 642 -8.43 -30.59 28.46
C ASP A 642 -7.77 -31.92 28.04
N GLY A 643 -6.62 -31.82 27.39
CA GLY A 643 -5.68 -32.96 27.27
C GLY A 643 -5.98 -33.98 26.18
N ALA A 644 -6.70 -33.60 25.11
CA ALA A 644 -6.92 -34.47 23.97
C ALA A 644 -6.98 -33.70 22.63
N VAL A 645 -6.66 -34.41 21.54
CA VAL A 645 -6.75 -33.93 20.16
C VAL A 645 -7.84 -34.70 19.42
N ALA A 646 -8.73 -34.03 18.72
CA ALA A 646 -9.66 -34.67 17.80
C ALA A 646 -9.13 -34.55 16.37
N LEU A 647 -9.14 -35.64 15.61
CA LEU A 647 -8.92 -35.58 14.16
C LEU A 647 -10.27 -35.73 13.47
N ALA A 648 -10.64 -34.75 12.65
CA ALA A 648 -11.92 -34.77 11.95
C ALA A 648 -11.89 -34.03 10.62
N GLY A 649 -12.94 -34.23 9.83
CA GLY A 649 -13.11 -33.52 8.57
C GLY A 649 -13.11 -32.01 8.77
N ALA A 650 -12.46 -31.29 7.86
CA ALA A 650 -12.53 -29.84 7.80
C ALA A 650 -14.00 -29.36 7.77
N ASP A 651 -14.26 -28.19 8.37
CA ASP A 651 -15.57 -27.52 8.40
C ASP A 651 -16.71 -28.24 9.13
N SER A 652 -16.39 -29.18 10.04
CA SER A 652 -17.41 -29.80 10.89
C SER A 652 -18.09 -28.76 11.79
N PRO A 653 -19.45 -28.69 11.83
CA PRO A 653 -20.17 -27.74 12.68
C PRO A 653 -19.82 -27.85 14.17
N ILE A 654 -19.53 -29.06 14.65
CA ILE A 654 -19.13 -29.29 16.04
C ILE A 654 -17.70 -28.80 16.28
N GLY A 655 -16.83 -28.89 15.27
CA GLY A 655 -15.46 -28.37 15.31
C GLY A 655 -15.38 -26.85 15.44
N GLN A 656 -16.45 -26.09 15.14
CA GLN A 656 -16.47 -24.63 15.32
C GLN A 656 -16.39 -24.20 16.79
N SER A 657 -16.72 -25.09 17.72
CA SER A 657 -16.56 -24.84 19.17
C SER A 657 -15.13 -25.12 19.68
N LEU A 658 -14.25 -25.62 18.81
CA LEU A 658 -12.87 -25.99 19.11
C LEU A 658 -11.90 -25.14 18.28
N LYS A 659 -10.66 -25.03 18.76
CA LYS A 659 -9.57 -24.41 18.02
C LYS A 659 -8.97 -25.42 17.06
N VAL A 660 -8.79 -25.01 15.80
CA VAL A 660 -7.98 -25.78 14.84
C VAL A 660 -6.51 -25.62 15.21
N ALA A 661 -5.89 -26.70 15.66
CA ALA A 661 -4.49 -26.74 16.06
C ALA A 661 -3.54 -26.81 14.85
N GLU A 662 -3.93 -27.62 13.86
CA GLU A 662 -3.19 -27.80 12.62
C GLU A 662 -4.14 -28.33 11.55
N ARG A 663 -4.09 -27.76 10.33
CA ARG A 663 -4.91 -28.20 9.20
C ARG A 663 -4.20 -29.27 8.36
N GLU A 664 -5.00 -30.11 7.69
CA GLU A 664 -4.55 -31.08 6.68
C GLU A 664 -3.44 -32.03 7.20
N VAL A 665 -3.70 -32.60 8.37
CA VAL A 665 -2.77 -33.47 9.12
C VAL A 665 -2.72 -34.91 8.61
N ASP A 666 -3.44 -35.22 7.53
CA ASP A 666 -3.43 -36.50 6.86
C ASP A 666 -2.17 -36.74 6.00
N ASP A 667 -1.62 -37.93 6.12
CA ASP A 667 -0.44 -38.45 5.42
C ASP A 667 -0.63 -38.43 3.90
N LEU A 668 -1.85 -38.74 3.45
CA LEU A 668 -2.28 -38.73 2.05
C LEU A 668 -3.18 -37.53 1.73
N SER A 669 -2.70 -36.36 2.10
CA SER A 669 -3.16 -35.05 1.60
C SER A 669 -3.63 -35.01 0.15
N GLY A 670 -4.82 -34.39 -0.03
CA GLY A 670 -5.46 -34.17 -1.31
C GLY A 670 -6.27 -35.37 -1.82
N SER A 671 -6.62 -36.31 -0.95
CA SER A 671 -7.51 -37.39 -1.35
C SER A 671 -8.91 -36.87 -1.66
N ILE A 672 -9.49 -37.34 -2.76
CA ILE A 672 -10.82 -36.94 -3.22
C ILE A 672 -11.69 -38.19 -3.22
N THR A 673 -12.85 -38.08 -2.60
CA THR A 673 -13.91 -39.08 -2.73
C THR A 673 -14.98 -38.54 -3.66
N ARG A 674 -15.19 -39.24 -4.76
CA ARG A 674 -16.26 -38.97 -5.73
C ARG A 674 -17.54 -39.64 -5.26
N PHE A 675 -18.64 -38.89 -5.28
CA PHE A 675 -19.98 -39.36 -4.99
C PHE A 675 -20.86 -39.20 -6.23
N LEU A 676 -21.77 -40.16 -6.41
CA LEU A 676 -22.83 -40.08 -7.41
C LEU A 676 -24.06 -39.39 -6.81
N ILE A 677 -24.68 -38.51 -7.59
CA ILE A 677 -26.02 -37.98 -7.32
C ILE A 677 -27.01 -38.91 -8.01
N LEU A 678 -27.84 -39.59 -7.23
CA LEU A 678 -28.75 -40.63 -7.69
C LEU A 678 -30.21 -40.23 -7.52
N GLY A 679 -31.05 -40.64 -8.47
CA GLY A 679 -32.48 -40.41 -8.49
C GLY A 679 -33.23 -41.50 -9.25
N ASP A 680 -34.55 -41.38 -9.34
CA ASP A 680 -35.38 -42.26 -10.16
C ASP A 680 -35.06 -42.10 -11.66
N ALA A 681 -35.42 -43.10 -12.47
CA ALA A 681 -35.29 -43.07 -13.93
C ALA A 681 -36.23 -42.02 -14.56
N GLY A 682 -35.78 -40.76 -14.54
CA GLY A 682 -36.55 -39.59 -14.97
C GLY A 682 -36.37 -38.36 -14.05
N ALA A 683 -35.66 -38.50 -12.94
CA ALA A 683 -35.44 -37.42 -11.97
C ALA A 683 -34.56 -36.26 -12.50
N PHE A 684 -33.86 -36.46 -13.62
CA PHE A 684 -32.90 -35.50 -14.17
C PHE A 684 -33.35 -35.06 -15.57
N GLY A 685 -33.40 -33.75 -15.80
CA GLY A 685 -33.69 -33.12 -17.09
C GLY A 685 -32.43 -32.75 -17.88
N ASP A 686 -32.58 -31.81 -18.80
CA ASP A 686 -31.47 -31.30 -19.62
C ASP A 686 -30.53 -30.38 -18.82
N LEU A 687 -29.35 -30.12 -19.38
CA LEU A 687 -28.36 -29.22 -18.79
C LEU A 687 -28.91 -27.78 -18.70
N GLY A 688 -28.94 -27.23 -17.49
CA GLY A 688 -29.21 -25.81 -17.23
C GLY A 688 -27.93 -25.00 -16.97
N GLY A 689 -27.98 -23.67 -17.12
CA GLY A 689 -26.95 -22.76 -16.60
C GLY A 689 -25.76 -22.46 -17.52
N GLY A 690 -25.81 -22.77 -18.82
CA GLY A 690 -24.81 -22.32 -19.81
C GLY A 690 -23.49 -23.11 -19.88
N TRP A 691 -23.42 -24.29 -19.28
CA TRP A 691 -22.26 -25.20 -19.32
C TRP A 691 -22.52 -26.36 -20.29
N ASP A 692 -21.51 -26.80 -21.04
CA ASP A 692 -21.56 -28.02 -21.90
C ASP A 692 -20.62 -29.12 -21.35
N PRO A 693 -20.95 -29.77 -20.22
CA PRO A 693 -20.10 -30.83 -19.65
C PRO A 693 -20.15 -32.09 -20.50
N THR A 694 -19.01 -32.80 -20.60
CA THR A 694 -19.00 -34.06 -21.33
C THR A 694 -19.72 -35.16 -20.54
N LEU A 695 -20.83 -35.67 -21.09
CA LEU A 695 -21.59 -36.77 -20.49
C LEU A 695 -20.91 -38.12 -20.73
N ARG A 696 -20.91 -38.99 -19.71
CA ARG A 696 -20.43 -40.39 -19.81
C ARG A 696 -21.51 -41.34 -19.32
N SER A 697 -21.57 -42.52 -19.94
CA SER A 697 -22.41 -43.63 -19.49
C SER A 697 -21.73 -44.35 -18.32
N LEU A 698 -22.50 -44.60 -17.25
CA LEU A 698 -22.02 -45.16 -16.00
C LEU A 698 -22.60 -46.57 -15.79
N TRP A 699 -21.73 -47.53 -15.51
CA TRP A 699 -22.07 -48.93 -15.33
C TRP A 699 -21.43 -49.46 -14.07
N VAL A 700 -22.20 -50.15 -13.23
CA VAL A 700 -21.66 -50.90 -12.10
C VAL A 700 -21.90 -52.38 -12.31
N ALA A 701 -20.93 -53.21 -11.94
CA ALA A 701 -21.05 -54.66 -11.99
C ALA A 701 -20.41 -55.34 -10.78
N ASP A 702 -20.91 -56.52 -10.44
CA ASP A 702 -20.34 -57.39 -9.39
C ASP A 702 -19.02 -58.05 -9.82
N SER A 703 -18.76 -58.11 -11.12
CA SER A 703 -17.55 -58.68 -11.70
C SER A 703 -17.13 -57.97 -12.98
N LEU A 704 -15.83 -57.71 -13.11
CA LEU A 704 -15.23 -57.25 -14.36
C LEU A 704 -15.61 -58.15 -15.55
N THR A 705 -15.69 -59.47 -15.35
CA THR A 705 -16.00 -60.43 -16.42
C THR A 705 -17.37 -60.17 -17.05
N ALA A 706 -18.34 -59.64 -16.30
CA ALA A 706 -19.67 -59.33 -16.81
C ALA A 706 -19.66 -58.15 -17.80
N VAL A 707 -18.66 -57.26 -17.70
CA VAL A 707 -18.54 -56.04 -18.51
C VAL A 707 -17.52 -56.18 -19.66
N LEU A 708 -16.55 -57.09 -19.54
CA LEU A 708 -15.51 -57.34 -20.56
C LEU A 708 -16.06 -57.55 -22.00
N PRO A 709 -17.16 -58.29 -22.24
CA PRO A 709 -17.72 -58.43 -23.58
C PRO A 709 -18.26 -57.10 -24.14
N MET A 710 -18.74 -56.21 -23.28
CA MET A 710 -19.31 -54.91 -23.65
C MET A 710 -18.24 -53.87 -23.98
N LEU A 711 -17.03 -53.99 -23.41
CA LEU A 711 -15.87 -53.15 -23.75
C LEU A 711 -15.40 -53.35 -25.20
N ARG A 712 -15.65 -54.53 -25.80
CA ARG A 712 -15.09 -54.94 -27.10
C ARG A 712 -15.93 -54.56 -28.33
N ALA A 713 -17.02 -53.82 -28.17
CA ALA A 713 -17.88 -53.43 -29.29
C ALA A 713 -17.49 -52.06 -29.89
N GLY A 714 -16.82 -52.07 -31.06
CA GLY A 714 -16.74 -51.00 -32.08
C GLY A 714 -16.22 -49.60 -31.71
N ALA A 715 -15.52 -48.95 -32.65
CA ALA A 715 -14.98 -47.57 -32.66
C ALA A 715 -14.12 -47.12 -31.44
N PRO A 716 -13.23 -46.13 -31.60
CA PRO A 716 -12.51 -45.54 -30.46
C PRO A 716 -13.49 -44.88 -29.48
N ALA A 717 -13.39 -45.23 -28.19
CA ALA A 717 -14.17 -44.62 -27.12
C ALA A 717 -13.30 -44.39 -25.88
N PHE A 718 -13.69 -43.46 -25.03
CA PHE A 718 -13.12 -43.31 -23.70
C PHE A 718 -13.68 -44.43 -22.81
N ASP A 719 -12.81 -45.15 -22.11
CA ASP A 719 -13.16 -46.16 -21.11
C ASP A 719 -12.32 -45.97 -19.86
N GLU A 720 -12.97 -45.64 -18.75
CA GLU A 720 -12.37 -45.61 -17.42
C GLU A 720 -12.98 -46.75 -16.61
N LEU A 721 -12.13 -47.64 -16.10
CA LEU A 721 -12.53 -48.84 -15.39
C LEU A 721 -11.88 -48.85 -14.01
N LEU A 722 -12.72 -48.82 -12.97
CA LEU A 722 -12.30 -48.90 -11.57
C LEU A 722 -12.75 -50.25 -11.02
N THR A 723 -11.85 -50.96 -10.34
CA THR A 723 -12.12 -52.28 -9.75
C THR A 723 -11.80 -52.26 -8.26
N ASP A 724 -12.50 -53.06 -7.47
CA ASP A 724 -12.12 -53.38 -6.11
C ASP A 724 -11.43 -54.75 -6.00
N SER A 725 -11.03 -55.13 -4.79
CA SER A 725 -10.40 -56.42 -4.50
C SER A 725 -11.32 -57.61 -4.70
N ASP A 726 -12.63 -57.39 -4.66
CA ASP A 726 -13.66 -58.43 -4.70
C ASP A 726 -14.16 -58.69 -6.13
N GLY A 727 -13.62 -57.95 -7.11
CA GLY A 727 -13.91 -58.08 -8.53
C GLY A 727 -15.01 -57.15 -9.04
N GLY A 728 -15.69 -56.43 -8.14
CA GLY A 728 -16.69 -55.42 -8.49
C GLY A 728 -16.06 -54.28 -9.27
N CYS A 729 -16.82 -53.68 -10.19
CA CYS A 729 -16.30 -52.62 -11.03
C CYS A 729 -17.27 -51.48 -11.33
N LEU A 730 -16.73 -50.27 -11.47
CA LEU A 730 -17.37 -49.14 -12.14
C LEU A 730 -16.73 -48.98 -13.52
N TRP A 731 -17.55 -49.05 -14.57
CA TRP A 731 -17.15 -48.74 -15.93
C TRP A 731 -17.81 -47.44 -16.38
N VAL A 732 -16.98 -46.48 -16.77
CA VAL A 732 -17.37 -45.18 -17.28
C VAL A 732 -16.94 -45.05 -18.72
N THR A 733 -17.89 -44.77 -19.63
CA THR A 733 -17.60 -44.80 -21.06
C THR A 733 -18.23 -43.65 -21.83
N SER A 734 -17.59 -43.24 -22.93
CA SER A 734 -18.22 -42.34 -23.90
C SER A 734 -19.22 -43.06 -24.82
N ARG A 735 -19.30 -44.40 -24.77
CA ARG A 735 -20.29 -45.16 -25.54
C ARG A 735 -21.70 -44.85 -25.05
N ILE A 736 -22.61 -44.64 -26.00
CA ILE A 736 -24.03 -44.48 -25.72
C ILE A 736 -24.63 -45.88 -25.62
N ALA A 737 -25.29 -46.17 -24.49
CA ALA A 737 -25.93 -47.45 -24.27
C ALA A 737 -27.08 -47.63 -25.27
N ASP A 738 -27.05 -48.73 -26.03
CA ASP A 738 -28.16 -49.13 -26.89
C ASP A 738 -29.35 -49.53 -25.98
N PRO A 739 -30.54 -48.92 -26.14
CA PRO A 739 -31.73 -49.29 -25.38
C PRO A 739 -32.04 -50.80 -25.39
N ALA A 740 -31.72 -51.52 -26.48
CA ALA A 740 -31.91 -52.97 -26.56
C ALA A 740 -30.93 -53.75 -25.65
N VAL A 741 -29.70 -53.25 -25.49
CA VAL A 741 -28.70 -53.82 -24.57
C VAL A 741 -29.08 -53.55 -23.12
N VAL A 742 -29.57 -52.33 -22.82
CA VAL A 742 -30.05 -51.97 -21.47
C VAL A 742 -31.27 -52.79 -21.05
N ALA A 743 -32.13 -53.18 -22.00
CA ALA A 743 -33.29 -54.03 -21.72
C ALA A 743 -32.93 -55.50 -21.42
N SER A 744 -31.70 -55.93 -21.70
CA SER A 744 -31.25 -57.33 -21.59
C SER A 744 -29.86 -57.46 -20.94
N LEU A 745 -29.66 -56.78 -19.81
CA LEU A 745 -28.37 -56.79 -19.12
C LEU A 745 -28.01 -58.16 -18.52
N PRO A 746 -26.72 -58.55 -18.53
CA PRO A 746 -26.25 -59.68 -17.76
C PRO A 746 -26.60 -59.54 -16.28
N ALA A 747 -26.88 -60.66 -15.60
CA ALA A 747 -27.04 -60.66 -14.15
C ALA A 747 -25.80 -60.06 -13.49
N GLY A 748 -26.02 -59.23 -12.45
CA GLY A 748 -24.92 -58.56 -11.76
C GLY A 748 -24.43 -57.26 -12.41
N VAL A 749 -25.05 -56.79 -13.50
CA VAL A 749 -24.73 -55.51 -14.17
C VAL A 749 -25.88 -54.52 -14.05
N ARG A 750 -25.57 -53.26 -13.74
CA ARG A 750 -26.53 -52.15 -13.73
C ARG A 750 -26.01 -50.95 -14.51
N HIS A 751 -26.85 -50.44 -15.40
CA HIS A 751 -26.66 -49.14 -16.05
C HIS A 751 -27.26 -48.03 -15.16
N LEU A 752 -26.48 -46.99 -14.88
CA LEU A 752 -26.91 -45.83 -14.09
C LEU A 752 -27.22 -44.61 -14.98
N GLY A 753 -27.29 -44.77 -16.30
CA GLY A 753 -27.57 -43.67 -17.23
C GLY A 753 -26.32 -42.88 -17.61
N ARG A 754 -26.55 -41.67 -18.13
CA ARG A 754 -25.50 -40.75 -18.56
C ARG A 754 -25.48 -39.53 -17.65
N ALA A 755 -24.33 -39.24 -17.06
CA ALA A 755 -24.13 -38.09 -16.19
C ALA A 755 -22.92 -37.26 -16.63
N PRO A 756 -22.85 -35.98 -16.25
CA PRO A 756 -21.63 -35.20 -16.31
C PRO A 756 -20.49 -35.97 -15.64
N TRP A 757 -19.41 -36.21 -16.38
CA TRP A 757 -18.24 -36.89 -15.87
C TRP A 757 -16.99 -36.21 -16.39
N SER A 758 -16.37 -35.40 -15.53
CA SER A 758 -15.09 -34.79 -15.84
C SER A 758 -13.95 -35.74 -15.43
N PRO A 759 -13.01 -36.06 -16.34
CA PRO A 759 -11.72 -36.61 -15.94
C PRO A 759 -10.99 -35.52 -15.15
N ARG A 760 -10.78 -35.77 -13.85
CA ARG A 760 -10.03 -35.03 -12.79
C ARG A 760 -9.38 -33.66 -13.11
N THR A 761 -9.99 -32.78 -13.90
CA THR A 761 -9.42 -31.49 -14.32
C THR A 761 -10.32 -30.37 -13.82
N PRO A 762 -9.91 -29.61 -12.79
CA PRO A 762 -10.70 -28.51 -12.26
C PRO A 762 -10.67 -27.27 -13.18
N VAL A 763 -11.76 -26.51 -13.20
CA VAL A 763 -11.91 -25.27 -13.98
C VAL A 763 -11.37 -24.07 -13.16
N VAL A 764 -10.52 -23.24 -13.77
CA VAL A 764 -10.10 -21.96 -13.19
C VAL A 764 -11.26 -20.97 -13.29
N ARG A 765 -11.77 -20.44 -12.17
CA ARG A 765 -12.61 -19.25 -12.19
C ARG A 765 -11.72 -18.02 -12.01
N VAL A 766 -11.57 -17.24 -13.06
CA VAL A 766 -11.19 -15.84 -12.92
C VAL A 766 -12.51 -15.07 -12.86
N GLU A 767 -12.93 -14.65 -11.68
CA GLU A 767 -13.91 -13.56 -11.59
C GLU A 767 -13.19 -12.31 -12.10
N VAL A 768 -13.35 -12.02 -13.39
CA VAL A 768 -13.05 -10.70 -13.91
C VAL A 768 -14.25 -9.87 -13.51
N ASP A 769 -14.08 -9.02 -12.49
CA ASP A 769 -14.93 -7.84 -12.37
C ASP A 769 -14.67 -7.03 -13.65
N ILE A 770 -15.55 -7.18 -14.63
CA ILE A 770 -15.60 -6.27 -15.76
C ILE A 770 -16.27 -5.02 -15.20
N PRO A 771 -15.57 -3.88 -15.06
CA PRO A 771 -16.20 -2.64 -14.67
C PRO A 771 -17.26 -2.32 -15.73
N GLY A 772 -18.52 -2.17 -15.30
CA GLY A 772 -19.62 -1.71 -16.14
C GLY A 772 -19.48 -0.24 -16.51
#